data_AF-A0A2N7XI47-F1
#
_entry.id   AF-A0A2N7XI47-F1
#
_cell.length_a   1.000
_cell.length_b   1.000
_cell.length_c   1.000
_cell.angle_alpha   90.00
_cell.angle_beta   90.00
_cell.angle_gamma   90.00
#
_symmetry.space_group_name_H-M   'P 1'
#
loop_
_entity.id
_entity.type
_entity.pdbx_description
1 polymer ?
#
loop_
_entity_poly.entity_id
_entity_poly.type
_entity_poly.pdbx_seq_one_letter_code
_entity_poly.pdbx_strand_id
1 'polypeptide(L)'
;MLQDQLNGPVRIGELTISRQDLYDMGARLNGQVINANHPIQLEPDQTFINALQFDPAKVEGRLQSPQHSDSCAGLLFELGVLRSASAQSLLSASSSDLSASMQSLGKLLDSAQQLSLSTPSLPENLPSWADKVKSRSMTSMGVGLQGYGIYSGIMGTAEALKKSDLVEAGINVGGITAEVGSLFLERGLENIGRNMMLSGGKVFTGFSKTSAGKYLARGAGLLASVLTLPFDIYTAIKAFNDAASATGKQAQDHYFNAALSLTSAGLSIVLGIAALAGFSAAGPIGIAAGAVLILGARIYGAARQVDDIDDYITLSTHERLRSGWFAFTGQTMDRDILDRYLVAKTDSSYSELLKKTARSWLDNELKDTVEAVVLGSYQVELQTVKHWKYQWDDAGGESPYIEEKEAVIKETDDTFDASQGISHIPGAIIGSAGEHKAILWQLGGGHDTVVGVRDKPNQFSYGTGKKTLTGGDKDDIFSFRIAADTLQPGDLSGSRLRGGAGNDTLQLEGKVSRDKPHQGVHIDLQTGQLNLRASPDTPPLRFESVETVETLADAANSITGSSQADRIVLRGNADIADTGAGADTIVIKGPNSQANGGPGEDHYIIADKTDATTLIEDGQDPSLIDLDWTLERIQGWRVEGTSLVLSALHGIDGKLPRITVTVKGIYRQEADKRLLRNDKLIVRTKDLYSLKPDLPQQLDGRDNVGVNAIILARGKPATPPQLLNGGDHVASSASHSSYFVYRHLASTVLAVRHVSETTLSTLFLDYDSHEIEAVEAQYTVRSTRNINSEYLRYQDVNLTLRFMDQKRLTLKDMARDRAGVGSNVIGNVIASGLMPTHNFVLIMRDGISYRVELPHHSYLEDQRQPGHKTLLTPRSLVERTGHYLMQQPAAHPPTVLKPQDLRVDIQAAPQTGILVLEGQAATYDIHPAADTILRLSTSVAIAAAIGTSTWNIHTQHLSETIGREHIRLSGAQLWVGHILILLPNDETGDALMETVRVFTSSGHRYDIEQEFAVVLLAEINAQAYSSIDAIQAGISLHRQGNEPMTDLVLIRHLQLRDDDSKAIYYDSVAEDWTLEGDWSRKLHLEDMHIARAPVNETPMDQ
;
A
#
# COMPACT_ATOMS: atom_id res chain seq x y z
N MET A 1 -18.93 -24.60 -40.97
CA MET A 1 -18.40 -25.59 -41.95
C MET A 1 -18.28 -25.06 -43.37
N LEU A 2 -19.38 -24.75 -44.08
CA LEU A 2 -19.28 -24.34 -45.51
C LEU A 2 -18.45 -23.05 -45.70
N GLN A 3 -18.59 -22.09 -44.79
CA GLN A 3 -17.80 -20.85 -44.74
C GLN A 3 -16.30 -21.11 -44.50
N ASP A 4 -15.97 -22.01 -43.58
CA ASP A 4 -14.59 -22.30 -43.17
C ASP A 4 -13.83 -23.07 -44.27
N GLN A 5 -14.55 -23.87 -45.07
CA GLN A 5 -14.00 -24.55 -46.24
C GLN A 5 -13.73 -23.58 -47.42
N LEU A 6 -14.41 -22.43 -47.48
CA LEU A 6 -14.25 -21.43 -48.52
C LEU A 6 -13.22 -20.35 -48.15
N ASN A 7 -13.20 -19.91 -46.89
CA ASN A 7 -12.46 -18.74 -46.41
C ASN A 7 -11.44 -19.05 -45.29
N GLY A 8 -11.29 -20.32 -44.90
CA GLY A 8 -10.48 -20.75 -43.75
C GLY A 8 -11.15 -20.49 -42.39
N PRO A 9 -10.46 -20.79 -41.26
CA PRO A 9 -10.76 -20.21 -39.95
C PRO A 9 -10.27 -18.75 -39.85
N VAL A 10 -10.69 -18.02 -38.82
CA VAL A 10 -10.12 -16.69 -38.47
C VAL A 10 -9.03 -16.91 -37.43
N ARG A 11 -7.89 -16.24 -37.57
CA ARG A 11 -6.85 -16.18 -36.54
C ARG A 11 -7.02 -14.89 -35.75
N ILE A 12 -7.01 -14.98 -34.42
CA ILE A 12 -7.06 -13.84 -33.50
C ILE A 12 -5.88 -14.03 -32.55
N GLY A 13 -4.88 -13.15 -32.67
CA GLY A 13 -3.58 -13.31 -32.02
C GLY A 13 -2.96 -14.67 -32.34
N GLU A 14 -2.80 -15.49 -31.30
CA GLU A 14 -2.16 -16.79 -31.37
C GLU A 14 -3.13 -17.97 -31.44
N LEU A 15 -4.44 -17.70 -31.38
CA LEU A 15 -5.50 -18.70 -31.50
C LEU A 15 -6.21 -18.63 -32.87
N THR A 16 -6.87 -19.73 -33.23
CA THR A 16 -7.74 -19.81 -34.43
C THR A 16 -9.12 -20.29 -34.04
N ILE A 17 -10.15 -19.74 -34.69
CA ILE A 17 -11.56 -20.06 -34.47
C ILE A 17 -12.30 -20.23 -35.80
N SER A 18 -13.32 -21.08 -35.85
CA SER A 18 -14.19 -21.15 -37.02
C SER A 18 -15.01 -19.86 -37.17
N ARG A 19 -15.26 -19.44 -38.42
CA ARG A 19 -16.18 -18.32 -38.72
C ARG A 19 -17.58 -18.64 -38.21
N GLN A 20 -17.97 -19.92 -38.26
CA GLN A 20 -19.24 -20.40 -37.70
C GLN A 20 -19.36 -20.14 -36.19
N ASP A 21 -18.33 -20.45 -35.40
CA ASP A 21 -18.35 -20.24 -33.94
C ASP A 21 -18.50 -18.75 -33.59
N LEU A 22 -17.86 -17.84 -34.33
CA LEU A 22 -18.05 -16.40 -34.16
C LEU A 22 -19.51 -15.98 -34.39
N TYR A 23 -20.14 -16.47 -35.48
CA TYR A 23 -21.56 -16.18 -35.77
C TYR A 23 -22.51 -16.82 -34.74
N ASP A 24 -22.21 -18.03 -34.29
CA ASP A 24 -23.04 -18.80 -33.35
C ASP A 24 -22.95 -18.23 -31.92
N MET A 25 -21.80 -17.69 -31.50
CA MET A 25 -21.66 -16.86 -30.28
C MET A 25 -22.34 -15.48 -30.42
N GLY A 26 -22.89 -15.15 -31.60
CA GLY A 26 -23.58 -13.89 -31.81
C GLY A 26 -22.65 -12.70 -31.90
N ALA A 27 -21.52 -12.84 -32.61
CA ALA A 27 -20.62 -11.73 -32.90
C ALA A 27 -21.37 -10.51 -33.46
N ARG A 28 -21.02 -9.34 -32.95
CA ARG A 28 -21.50 -8.02 -33.35
C ARG A 28 -20.31 -7.10 -33.60
N LEU A 29 -20.37 -6.27 -34.64
CA LEU A 29 -19.46 -5.13 -34.83
C LEU A 29 -20.27 -3.85 -34.67
N ASN A 30 -19.85 -2.94 -33.78
CA ASN A 30 -20.55 -1.68 -33.53
C ASN A 30 -22.07 -1.86 -33.31
N GLY A 31 -22.45 -2.90 -32.57
CA GLY A 31 -23.84 -3.30 -32.28
C GLY A 31 -24.56 -4.10 -33.38
N GLN A 32 -24.05 -4.15 -34.62
CA GLN A 32 -24.67 -4.89 -35.74
C GLN A 32 -24.21 -6.35 -35.77
N VAL A 33 -25.17 -7.28 -35.93
CA VAL A 33 -24.89 -8.73 -35.94
C VAL A 33 -24.15 -9.15 -37.21
N ILE A 34 -22.98 -9.77 -37.03
CA ILE A 34 -22.20 -10.35 -38.13
C ILE A 34 -22.81 -11.72 -38.51
N ASN A 35 -22.83 -12.04 -39.79
CA ASN A 35 -23.28 -13.32 -40.32
C ASN A 35 -22.40 -13.76 -41.50
N ALA A 36 -22.70 -14.94 -42.05
CA ALA A 36 -21.97 -15.56 -43.17
C ALA A 36 -21.82 -14.67 -44.45
N ASN A 37 -22.60 -13.60 -44.60
CA ASN A 37 -22.49 -12.69 -45.73
C ASN A 37 -21.49 -11.53 -45.48
N HIS A 38 -20.92 -11.42 -44.29
CA HIS A 38 -19.92 -10.41 -43.94
C HIS A 38 -18.50 -11.00 -44.07
N PRO A 39 -17.65 -10.44 -44.94
CA PRO A 39 -16.27 -10.91 -45.09
C PRO A 39 -15.43 -10.52 -43.87
N ILE A 40 -15.08 -11.50 -43.03
CA ILE A 40 -14.06 -11.34 -41.99
C ILE A 40 -12.70 -11.67 -42.62
N GLN A 41 -11.71 -10.80 -42.43
CA GLN A 41 -10.31 -11.04 -42.86
C GLN A 41 -9.72 -12.27 -42.16
N LEU A 42 -8.63 -12.84 -42.70
CA LEU A 42 -8.00 -14.03 -42.10
C LEU A 42 -7.35 -13.72 -40.75
N GLU A 43 -6.68 -12.57 -40.68
CA GLU A 43 -6.10 -11.95 -39.49
C GLU A 43 -6.70 -10.54 -39.40
N PRO A 44 -7.66 -10.28 -38.49
CA PRO A 44 -8.34 -9.00 -38.39
C PRO A 44 -7.51 -7.98 -37.60
N ASP A 45 -7.69 -6.69 -37.91
CA ASP A 45 -6.95 -5.58 -37.30
C ASP A 45 -7.45 -5.22 -35.89
N GLN A 46 -6.71 -4.32 -35.23
CA GLN A 46 -7.06 -3.84 -33.89
C GLN A 46 -8.42 -3.12 -33.86
N THR A 47 -8.80 -2.46 -34.96
CA THR A 47 -10.10 -1.80 -35.12
C THR A 47 -11.24 -2.81 -35.02
N PHE A 48 -11.15 -3.91 -35.75
CA PHE A 48 -12.08 -5.03 -35.67
C PHE A 48 -12.06 -5.66 -34.28
N ILE A 49 -10.88 -5.93 -33.70
CA ILE A 49 -10.74 -6.56 -32.38
C ILE A 49 -11.42 -5.72 -31.29
N ASN A 50 -11.27 -4.39 -31.31
CA ASN A 50 -11.92 -3.48 -30.35
C ASN A 50 -13.43 -3.31 -30.59
N ALA A 51 -13.88 -3.30 -31.85
CA ALA A 51 -15.28 -3.12 -32.23
C ALA A 51 -16.14 -4.38 -32.06
N LEU A 52 -15.51 -5.56 -31.94
CA LEU A 52 -16.18 -6.85 -31.77
C LEU A 52 -16.82 -6.97 -30.37
N GLN A 53 -18.07 -7.42 -30.31
CA GLN A 53 -18.76 -7.81 -29.07
C GLN A 53 -19.55 -9.10 -29.32
N PHE A 54 -19.97 -9.79 -28.26
CA PHE A 54 -20.81 -10.97 -28.35
C PHE A 54 -22.12 -10.82 -27.59
N ASP A 55 -23.14 -11.49 -28.13
CA ASP A 55 -24.46 -11.63 -27.51
C ASP A 55 -24.37 -12.64 -26.34
N PRO A 56 -24.60 -12.22 -25.08
CA PRO A 56 -24.27 -13.06 -23.93
C PRO A 56 -25.07 -14.36 -23.86
N ALA A 57 -26.34 -14.36 -24.28
CA ALA A 57 -27.17 -15.56 -24.29
C ALA A 57 -26.69 -16.59 -25.33
N LYS A 58 -26.13 -16.11 -26.46
CA LYS A 58 -25.51 -16.96 -27.47
C LYS A 58 -24.15 -17.49 -27.04
N VAL A 59 -23.35 -16.68 -26.34
CA VAL A 59 -22.10 -17.16 -25.69
C VAL A 59 -22.43 -18.26 -24.68
N GLU A 60 -23.41 -18.05 -23.80
CA GLU A 60 -23.85 -19.03 -22.80
C GLU A 60 -24.25 -20.36 -23.47
N GLY A 61 -25.11 -20.30 -24.49
CA GLY A 61 -25.51 -21.46 -25.29
C GLY A 61 -24.37 -22.14 -26.06
N ARG A 62 -23.32 -21.41 -26.45
CA ARG A 62 -22.13 -21.99 -27.09
C ARG A 62 -21.19 -22.65 -26.07
N LEU A 63 -21.00 -22.05 -24.90
CA LEU A 63 -20.21 -22.61 -23.81
C LEU A 63 -20.87 -23.85 -23.19
N GLN A 64 -22.20 -23.96 -23.26
CA GLN A 64 -22.94 -25.19 -22.94
C GLN A 64 -22.63 -26.35 -23.91
N SER A 65 -22.13 -26.09 -25.12
CA SER A 65 -21.83 -27.12 -26.11
C SER A 65 -20.48 -27.83 -25.83
N PRO A 66 -20.46 -29.14 -25.53
CA PRO A 66 -19.22 -29.84 -25.16
C PRO A 66 -18.13 -29.85 -26.24
N GLN A 67 -18.51 -29.67 -27.51
CA GLN A 67 -17.58 -29.68 -28.64
C GLN A 67 -16.87 -28.33 -28.86
N HIS A 68 -17.41 -27.23 -28.34
CA HIS A 68 -16.96 -25.86 -28.65
C HIS A 68 -16.57 -25.03 -27.43
N SER A 69 -16.99 -25.43 -26.23
CA SER A 69 -16.80 -24.70 -24.96
C SER A 69 -15.37 -24.21 -24.75
N ASP A 70 -14.38 -25.11 -24.80
CA ASP A 70 -12.97 -24.76 -24.54
C ASP A 70 -12.36 -23.80 -25.57
N SER A 71 -12.64 -24.03 -26.85
CA SER A 71 -12.15 -23.16 -27.94
C SER A 71 -12.77 -21.77 -27.88
N CYS A 72 -14.05 -21.67 -27.48
CA CYS A 72 -14.72 -20.39 -27.29
C CYS A 72 -14.21 -19.68 -26.03
N ALA A 73 -14.04 -20.40 -24.91
CA ALA A 73 -13.52 -19.83 -23.66
C ALA A 73 -12.07 -19.31 -23.81
N GLY A 74 -11.20 -20.10 -24.44
CA GLY A 74 -9.82 -19.67 -24.76
C GLY A 74 -9.77 -18.45 -25.69
N LEU A 75 -10.65 -18.40 -26.70
CA LEU A 75 -10.76 -17.25 -27.59
C LEU A 75 -11.27 -16.00 -26.86
N LEU A 76 -12.25 -16.13 -25.96
CA LEU A 76 -12.78 -14.99 -25.21
C LEU A 76 -11.68 -14.36 -24.33
N PHE A 77 -10.81 -15.16 -23.71
CA PHE A 77 -9.62 -14.63 -23.02
C PHE A 77 -8.64 -13.94 -23.98
N GLU A 78 -8.30 -14.58 -25.11
CA GLU A 78 -7.37 -14.02 -26.11
C GLU A 78 -7.90 -12.66 -26.64
N LEU A 79 -9.20 -12.57 -26.92
CA LEU A 79 -9.88 -11.32 -27.28
C LEU A 79 -9.91 -10.32 -26.12
N GLY A 80 -10.06 -10.76 -24.87
CA GLY A 80 -9.95 -9.89 -23.70
C GLY A 80 -8.59 -9.20 -23.66
N VAL A 81 -7.51 -9.98 -23.63
CA VAL A 81 -6.12 -9.48 -23.53
C VAL A 81 -5.71 -8.60 -24.73
N LEU A 82 -6.18 -8.91 -25.93
CA LEU A 82 -5.81 -8.16 -27.15
C LEU A 82 -6.60 -6.85 -27.33
N ARG A 83 -7.61 -6.54 -26.52
CA ARG A 83 -8.39 -5.30 -26.64
C ARG A 83 -7.70 -4.14 -25.93
N SER A 84 -7.94 -2.92 -26.43
CA SER A 84 -7.52 -1.73 -25.69
C SER A 84 -8.31 -1.61 -24.37
N ALA A 85 -7.67 -1.09 -23.33
CA ALA A 85 -8.31 -0.85 -22.03
C ALA A 85 -9.54 0.09 -22.11
N SER A 86 -9.67 0.85 -23.20
CA SER A 86 -10.77 1.76 -23.54
C SER A 86 -11.90 1.16 -24.39
N ALA A 87 -11.74 -0.07 -24.91
CA ALA A 87 -12.80 -0.73 -25.68
C ALA A 87 -13.99 -1.07 -24.76
N GLN A 88 -15.22 -1.11 -25.32
CA GLN A 88 -16.39 -1.56 -24.56
C GLN A 88 -16.21 -3.00 -24.07
N SER A 89 -16.94 -3.44 -23.03
CA SER A 89 -16.92 -4.84 -22.60
C SER A 89 -17.23 -5.79 -23.77
N LEU A 90 -16.55 -6.94 -23.77
CA LEU A 90 -16.64 -7.95 -24.83
C LEU A 90 -18.04 -8.60 -24.91
N LEU A 91 -18.80 -8.58 -23.79
CA LEU A 91 -20.20 -8.97 -23.72
C LEU A 91 -21.11 -7.73 -23.88
N SER A 92 -22.10 -7.79 -24.77
CA SER A 92 -22.88 -6.62 -25.18
C SER A 92 -24.02 -6.19 -24.22
N ALA A 93 -24.03 -6.65 -22.97
CA ALA A 93 -25.08 -6.35 -22.00
C ALA A 93 -24.50 -5.99 -20.62
N SER A 94 -25.25 -5.20 -19.85
CA SER A 94 -24.91 -4.83 -18.48
C SER A 94 -24.81 -6.07 -17.59
N SER A 95 -23.84 -6.08 -16.68
CA SER A 95 -23.66 -7.20 -15.74
C SER A 95 -24.86 -7.43 -14.81
N SER A 96 -25.74 -6.45 -14.60
CA SER A 96 -27.01 -6.65 -13.88
C SER A 96 -27.98 -7.61 -14.58
N ASP A 97 -27.85 -7.79 -15.89
CA ASP A 97 -28.88 -8.42 -16.74
C ASP A 97 -28.52 -9.86 -17.14
N LEU A 98 -27.38 -10.37 -16.64
CA LEU A 98 -26.80 -11.66 -16.98
C LEU A 98 -27.08 -12.73 -15.90
N SER A 99 -27.03 -14.01 -16.29
CA SER A 99 -26.99 -15.14 -15.34
C SER A 99 -25.75 -15.06 -14.45
N ALA A 100 -25.77 -15.61 -13.24
CA ALA A 100 -24.63 -15.50 -12.30
C ALA A 100 -23.30 -15.99 -12.89
N SER A 101 -23.33 -17.07 -13.68
CA SER A 101 -22.18 -17.58 -14.43
C SER A 101 -21.71 -16.58 -15.50
N MET A 102 -22.62 -15.98 -16.27
CA MET A 102 -22.27 -14.98 -17.28
C MET A 102 -21.83 -13.64 -16.66
N GLN A 103 -22.29 -13.29 -15.45
CA GLN A 103 -21.74 -12.18 -14.66
C GLN A 103 -20.29 -12.42 -14.24
N SER A 104 -19.99 -13.64 -13.77
CA SER A 104 -18.62 -14.06 -13.44
C SER A 104 -17.72 -14.02 -14.67
N LEU A 105 -18.18 -14.58 -15.80
CA LEU A 105 -17.46 -14.56 -17.07
C LEU A 105 -17.21 -13.12 -17.55
N GLY A 106 -18.22 -12.24 -17.51
CA GLY A 106 -18.07 -10.83 -17.87
C GLY A 106 -16.98 -10.13 -17.07
N LYS A 107 -17.03 -10.22 -15.74
CA LYS A 107 -16.00 -9.64 -14.86
C LYS A 107 -14.59 -10.18 -15.13
N LEU A 108 -14.48 -11.47 -15.43
CA LEU A 108 -13.20 -12.10 -15.79
C LEU A 108 -12.66 -11.60 -17.15
N LEU A 109 -13.54 -11.38 -18.13
CA LEU A 109 -13.16 -10.84 -19.44
C LEU A 109 -12.79 -9.36 -19.35
N ASP A 110 -13.53 -8.57 -18.57
CA ASP A 110 -13.15 -7.19 -18.25
C ASP A 110 -11.79 -7.16 -17.53
N SER A 111 -11.53 -8.11 -16.62
CA SER A 111 -10.22 -8.25 -15.94
C SER A 111 -9.09 -8.67 -16.88
N ALA A 112 -9.37 -9.51 -17.89
CA ALA A 112 -8.42 -9.87 -18.94
C ALA A 112 -8.07 -8.66 -19.83
N GLN A 113 -9.05 -7.79 -20.11
CA GLN A 113 -8.87 -6.56 -20.88
C GLN A 113 -8.09 -5.47 -20.11
N GLN A 114 -8.10 -5.51 -18.78
CA GLN A 114 -7.28 -4.61 -17.93
C GLN A 114 -5.94 -5.25 -17.52
N LEU A 115 -5.57 -6.43 -18.05
CA LEU A 115 -4.32 -7.11 -17.72
C LEU A 115 -3.13 -6.47 -18.45
N SER A 116 -2.33 -5.68 -17.74
CA SER A 116 -1.02 -5.23 -18.24
C SER A 116 -0.05 -6.43 -18.31
N LEU A 117 0.30 -6.86 -19.52
CA LEU A 117 1.37 -7.85 -19.73
C LEU A 117 2.77 -7.26 -19.46
N SER A 118 2.92 -5.94 -19.57
CA SER A 118 4.16 -5.23 -19.23
C SER A 118 4.49 -5.40 -17.75
N THR A 119 5.77 -5.67 -17.45
CA THR A 119 6.26 -5.76 -16.07
C THR A 119 5.96 -4.46 -15.31
N PRO A 120 5.41 -4.51 -14.08
CA PRO A 120 5.12 -3.30 -13.32
C PRO A 120 6.42 -2.55 -13.05
N SER A 121 6.50 -1.29 -13.47
CA SER A 121 7.67 -0.46 -13.20
C SER A 121 7.88 -0.35 -11.69
N LEU A 122 9.04 -0.83 -11.23
CA LEU A 122 9.53 -0.53 -9.90
C LEU A 122 9.89 0.97 -9.83
N PRO A 123 9.82 1.61 -8.65
CA PRO A 123 10.32 2.97 -8.48
C PRO A 123 11.76 3.10 -8.98
N GLU A 124 12.08 4.17 -9.71
CA GLU A 124 13.43 4.39 -10.26
C GLU A 124 14.49 4.37 -9.15
N ASN A 125 14.18 5.09 -8.07
CA ASN A 125 14.99 5.19 -6.85
C ASN A 125 14.53 4.21 -5.78
N LEU A 126 14.48 2.92 -6.12
CA LEU A 126 14.43 1.88 -5.09
C LEU A 126 15.60 2.04 -4.09
N PRO A 127 15.38 1.73 -2.80
CA PRO A 127 16.43 1.86 -1.79
C PRO A 127 17.65 1.01 -2.14
N SER A 128 18.84 1.42 -1.70
CA SER A 128 20.11 0.72 -2.03
C SER A 128 20.16 -0.74 -1.56
N TRP A 129 19.34 -1.12 -0.59
CA TRP A 129 19.20 -2.50 -0.12
C TRP A 129 18.27 -3.37 -0.99
N ALA A 130 17.51 -2.81 -1.94
CA ALA A 130 16.63 -3.57 -2.81
C ALA A 130 17.37 -4.06 -4.07
N ASP A 131 17.46 -5.38 -4.27
CA ASP A 131 18.06 -5.94 -5.48
C ASP A 131 17.14 -5.68 -6.68
N LYS A 132 17.45 -4.64 -7.47
CA LYS A 132 16.62 -4.21 -8.61
C LYS A 132 16.45 -5.32 -9.67
N VAL A 133 17.48 -6.14 -9.92
CA VAL A 133 17.47 -7.15 -10.98
C VAL A 133 16.60 -8.34 -10.57
N LYS A 134 16.83 -8.91 -9.39
CA LYS A 134 16.01 -10.00 -8.85
C LYS A 134 14.56 -9.56 -8.65
N SER A 135 14.35 -8.33 -8.16
CA SER A 135 13.00 -7.78 -7.93
C SER A 135 12.18 -7.70 -9.23
N ARG A 136 12.75 -7.22 -10.33
CA ARG A 136 12.06 -7.15 -11.64
C ARG A 136 11.65 -8.54 -12.15
N SER A 137 12.51 -9.54 -11.95
CA SER A 137 12.24 -10.94 -12.31
C SER A 137 11.13 -11.57 -11.44
N MET A 138 10.99 -11.15 -10.18
CA MET A 138 9.90 -11.62 -9.32
C MET A 138 8.57 -10.91 -9.61
N THR A 139 8.58 -9.58 -9.84
CA THR A 139 7.35 -8.85 -10.17
C THR A 139 6.79 -9.22 -11.55
N SER A 140 7.64 -9.61 -12.52
CA SER A 140 7.19 -10.16 -13.81
C SER A 140 6.47 -11.50 -13.65
N MET A 141 6.99 -12.40 -12.79
CA MET A 141 6.34 -13.68 -12.45
C MET A 141 4.96 -13.47 -11.82
N GLY A 142 4.80 -12.43 -10.98
CA GLY A 142 3.52 -12.06 -10.38
C GLY A 142 2.41 -11.75 -11.40
N VAL A 143 2.73 -10.99 -12.46
CA VAL A 143 1.82 -10.74 -13.59
C VAL A 143 1.47 -12.04 -14.32
N GLY A 144 2.45 -12.93 -14.48
CA GLY A 144 2.22 -14.23 -15.12
C GLY A 144 1.21 -15.11 -14.38
N LEU A 145 1.28 -15.14 -13.05
CA LEU A 145 0.32 -15.85 -12.20
C LEU A 145 -1.08 -15.21 -12.24
N GLN A 146 -1.16 -13.87 -12.29
CA GLN A 146 -2.44 -13.17 -12.45
C GLN A 146 -3.12 -13.51 -13.79
N GLY A 147 -2.38 -13.45 -14.90
CA GLY A 147 -2.90 -13.81 -16.23
C GLY A 147 -3.37 -15.27 -16.30
N TYR A 148 -2.60 -16.19 -15.70
CA TYR A 148 -2.99 -17.60 -15.59
C TYR A 148 -4.25 -17.81 -14.72
N GLY A 149 -4.39 -17.05 -13.63
CA GLY A 149 -5.57 -17.10 -12.76
C GLY A 149 -6.85 -16.64 -13.48
N ILE A 150 -6.78 -15.54 -14.23
CA ILE A 150 -7.90 -15.04 -15.04
C ILE A 150 -8.30 -16.05 -16.12
N TYR A 151 -7.31 -16.59 -16.85
CA TYR A 151 -7.55 -17.65 -17.84
C TYR A 151 -8.23 -18.89 -17.21
N SER A 152 -7.72 -19.34 -16.07
CA SER A 152 -8.25 -20.49 -15.34
C SER A 152 -9.67 -20.26 -14.85
N GLY A 153 -9.99 -19.04 -14.40
CA GLY A 153 -11.35 -18.64 -14.04
C GLY A 153 -12.32 -18.72 -15.23
N ILE A 154 -11.93 -18.21 -16.40
CA ILE A 154 -12.75 -18.25 -17.63
C ILE A 154 -13.02 -19.70 -18.05
N MET A 155 -11.99 -20.55 -18.03
CA MET A 155 -12.13 -21.98 -18.34
C MET A 155 -13.02 -22.71 -17.30
N GLY A 156 -12.91 -22.38 -16.02
CA GLY A 156 -13.75 -22.92 -14.96
C GLY A 156 -15.23 -22.56 -15.13
N THR A 157 -15.53 -21.28 -15.41
CA THR A 157 -16.90 -20.81 -15.66
C THR A 157 -17.50 -21.44 -16.92
N ALA A 158 -16.71 -21.65 -17.97
CA ALA A 158 -17.15 -22.37 -19.17
C ALA A 158 -17.49 -23.85 -18.89
N GLU A 159 -16.66 -24.55 -18.10
CA GLU A 159 -16.91 -25.95 -17.71
C GLU A 159 -18.12 -26.08 -16.77
N ALA A 160 -18.38 -25.10 -15.89
CA ALA A 160 -19.58 -25.05 -15.05
C ALA A 160 -20.86 -24.86 -15.90
N LEU A 161 -20.84 -23.92 -16.86
CA LEU A 161 -21.93 -23.72 -17.83
C LEU A 161 -22.22 -25.01 -18.62
N LYS A 162 -21.17 -25.69 -19.11
CA LYS A 162 -21.26 -26.98 -19.80
C LYS A 162 -21.88 -28.12 -18.97
N LYS A 163 -21.81 -28.05 -17.64
CA LYS A 163 -22.39 -29.06 -16.72
C LYS A 163 -23.80 -28.72 -16.23
N SER A 164 -24.27 -27.48 -16.42
CA SER A 164 -25.57 -27.00 -15.91
C SER A 164 -25.72 -27.09 -14.38
N ASP A 165 -24.62 -27.05 -13.63
CA ASP A 165 -24.65 -27.07 -12.16
C ASP A 165 -24.79 -25.64 -11.59
N LEU A 166 -26.00 -25.29 -11.18
CA LEU A 166 -26.37 -23.93 -10.78
C LEU A 166 -25.94 -23.56 -9.36
N VAL A 167 -25.53 -24.53 -8.53
CA VAL A 167 -25.15 -24.28 -7.13
C VAL A 167 -23.64 -23.96 -7.00
N GLU A 168 -22.79 -24.66 -7.76
CA GLU A 168 -21.34 -24.39 -7.79
C GLU A 168 -21.00 -23.00 -8.39
N ALA A 169 -21.81 -22.50 -9.33
CA ALA A 169 -21.57 -21.22 -9.98
C ALA A 169 -21.68 -20.00 -9.04
N GLY A 170 -22.55 -20.05 -8.03
CA GLY A 170 -22.81 -18.92 -7.13
C GLY A 170 -21.72 -18.66 -6.08
N ILE A 171 -20.99 -19.71 -5.69
CA ILE A 171 -19.98 -19.66 -4.61
C ILE A 171 -18.66 -19.03 -5.08
N ASN A 172 -18.38 -19.09 -6.39
CA ASN A 172 -17.12 -18.63 -6.99
C ASN A 172 -16.93 -17.09 -7.01
N VAL A 173 -17.95 -16.29 -6.68
CA VAL A 173 -17.90 -14.82 -6.86
C VAL A 173 -17.13 -14.09 -5.75
N GLY A 174 -16.99 -14.69 -4.55
CA GLY A 174 -16.35 -14.02 -3.40
C GLY A 174 -14.83 -13.82 -3.49
N GLY A 175 -14.14 -14.48 -4.43
CA GLY A 175 -12.67 -14.53 -4.48
C GLY A 175 -11.98 -13.57 -5.47
N ILE A 176 -12.73 -12.97 -6.41
CA ILE A 176 -12.13 -12.31 -7.60
C ILE A 176 -12.21 -10.76 -7.51
N THR A 177 -12.89 -10.21 -6.50
CA THR A 177 -13.01 -8.75 -6.29
C THR A 177 -12.01 -8.18 -5.27
N ALA A 178 -10.94 -8.91 -4.95
CA ALA A 178 -9.80 -8.37 -4.20
C ALA A 178 -8.91 -7.56 -5.16
N GLU A 179 -8.48 -6.36 -4.74
CA GLU A 179 -7.87 -5.36 -5.64
C GLU A 179 -6.69 -5.88 -6.47
N VAL A 180 -6.71 -5.58 -7.77
CA VAL A 180 -5.66 -5.90 -8.75
C VAL A 180 -4.33 -5.27 -8.33
N GLY A 181 -3.39 -6.07 -7.80
CA GLY A 181 -2.03 -5.61 -7.49
C GLY A 181 -1.16 -6.56 -6.66
N SER A 182 -1.74 -7.34 -5.73
CA SER A 182 -0.95 -8.17 -4.82
C SER A 182 -1.48 -9.61 -4.71
N LEU A 183 -0.58 -10.57 -4.95
CA LEU A 183 -0.69 -11.92 -4.41
C LEU A 183 -0.75 -11.85 -2.86
N PHE A 184 -1.18 -12.93 -2.20
CA PHE A 184 -1.34 -13.04 -0.73
C PHE A 184 -2.60 -12.38 -0.10
N LEU A 185 -3.78 -12.52 -0.73
CA LEU A 185 -5.08 -12.28 -0.08
C LEU A 185 -5.89 -13.59 0.06
N GLU A 186 -6.25 -13.91 1.31
CA GLU A 186 -6.48 -15.29 1.78
C GLU A 186 -7.94 -15.76 1.74
N ARG A 187 -8.72 -15.33 0.74
CA ARG A 187 -10.10 -15.84 0.51
C ARG A 187 -10.41 -16.23 -0.94
N GLY A 188 -9.47 -16.06 -1.88
CA GLY A 188 -9.65 -16.41 -3.30
C GLY A 188 -9.02 -17.74 -3.73
N LEU A 189 -7.92 -18.15 -3.09
CA LEU A 189 -7.08 -19.27 -3.54
C LEU A 189 -7.76 -20.65 -3.44
N GLU A 190 -8.60 -20.88 -2.45
CA GLU A 190 -9.24 -22.19 -2.20
C GLU A 190 -10.14 -22.64 -3.37
N ASN A 191 -10.86 -21.70 -4.00
CA ASN A 191 -11.71 -21.98 -5.16
C ASN A 191 -10.90 -22.07 -6.48
N ILE A 192 -9.80 -21.33 -6.59
CA ILE A 192 -8.88 -21.42 -7.75
C ILE A 192 -8.20 -22.80 -7.78
N GLY A 193 -7.67 -23.26 -6.63
CA GLY A 193 -7.06 -24.58 -6.49
C GLY A 193 -8.01 -25.72 -6.84
N ARG A 194 -9.27 -25.65 -6.36
CA ARG A 194 -10.32 -26.64 -6.63
C ARG A 194 -10.59 -26.84 -8.13
N ASN A 195 -10.65 -25.75 -8.90
CA ASN A 195 -10.84 -25.82 -10.36
C ASN A 195 -9.56 -26.25 -11.11
N MET A 196 -8.38 -25.88 -10.62
CA MET A 196 -7.10 -26.35 -11.17
C MET A 196 -6.93 -27.87 -11.01
N MET A 197 -7.36 -28.45 -9.89
CA MET A 197 -7.30 -29.90 -9.63
C MET A 197 -8.16 -30.75 -10.59
N LEU A 198 -9.23 -30.19 -11.16
CA LEU A 198 -10.18 -30.94 -12.00
C LEU A 198 -9.87 -30.92 -13.50
N SER A 199 -8.99 -30.03 -13.98
CA SER A 199 -8.71 -29.86 -15.43
C SER A 199 -7.34 -29.26 -15.80
N GLY A 200 -6.44 -29.03 -14.84
CA GLY A 200 -5.28 -28.14 -15.00
C GLY A 200 -4.37 -28.40 -16.21
N GLY A 201 -4.07 -29.64 -16.58
CA GLY A 201 -3.14 -29.91 -17.70
C GLY A 201 -3.64 -29.40 -19.05
N LYS A 202 -4.97 -29.40 -19.24
CA LYS A 202 -5.66 -28.83 -20.39
C LYS A 202 -5.67 -27.30 -20.35
N VAL A 203 -5.89 -26.73 -19.17
CA VAL A 203 -5.89 -25.28 -18.92
C VAL A 203 -4.50 -24.68 -19.16
N PHE A 204 -3.43 -25.29 -18.62
CA PHE A 204 -2.05 -24.87 -18.87
C PHE A 204 -1.64 -24.97 -20.35
N THR A 205 -1.99 -26.07 -21.01
CA THR A 205 -1.75 -26.26 -22.46
C THR A 205 -2.57 -25.29 -23.33
N GLY A 206 -3.68 -24.77 -22.80
CA GLY A 206 -4.46 -23.70 -23.42
C GLY A 206 -3.82 -22.33 -23.22
N PHE A 207 -3.50 -21.97 -21.97
CA PHE A 207 -2.87 -20.69 -21.62
C PHE A 207 -1.55 -20.47 -22.36
N SER A 208 -0.66 -21.47 -22.39
CA SER A 208 0.63 -21.39 -23.10
C SER A 208 0.52 -21.20 -24.63
N LYS A 209 -0.67 -21.34 -25.21
CA LYS A 209 -0.95 -21.02 -26.62
C LYS A 209 -1.48 -19.61 -26.85
N THR A 210 -1.94 -18.91 -25.81
CA THR A 210 -2.43 -17.52 -25.88
C THR A 210 -1.27 -16.54 -26.10
N SER A 211 -1.58 -15.34 -26.60
CA SER A 211 -0.60 -14.26 -26.73
C SER A 211 0.05 -13.91 -25.38
N ALA A 212 -0.76 -13.82 -24.32
CA ALA A 212 -0.28 -13.61 -22.94
C ALA A 212 0.70 -14.72 -22.51
N GLY A 213 0.29 -15.98 -22.64
CA GLY A 213 1.08 -17.13 -22.21
C GLY A 213 2.40 -17.26 -22.97
N LYS A 214 2.44 -16.95 -24.27
CA LYS A 214 3.68 -16.92 -25.05
C LYS A 214 4.59 -15.75 -24.67
N TYR A 215 4.04 -14.55 -24.45
CA TYR A 215 4.81 -13.38 -24.00
C TYR A 215 5.48 -13.67 -22.64
N LEU A 216 4.70 -14.17 -21.67
CA LEU A 216 5.18 -14.51 -20.33
C LEU A 216 6.18 -15.69 -20.34
N ALA A 217 6.00 -16.68 -21.22
CA ALA A 217 6.95 -17.78 -21.38
C ALA A 217 8.29 -17.37 -22.00
N ARG A 218 8.34 -16.28 -22.79
CA ARG A 218 9.60 -15.70 -23.29
C ARG A 218 10.34 -14.94 -22.19
N GLY A 219 9.62 -14.26 -21.29
CA GLY A 219 10.20 -13.49 -20.19
C GLY A 219 10.69 -14.32 -18.99
N ALA A 220 10.25 -15.57 -18.81
CA ALA A 220 10.66 -16.40 -17.67
C ALA A 220 10.61 -17.93 -17.94
N GLY A 221 11.78 -18.57 -18.04
CA GLY A 221 11.90 -20.02 -18.24
C GLY A 221 11.50 -20.90 -17.03
N LEU A 222 11.00 -20.33 -15.93
CA LEU A 222 10.73 -21.01 -14.66
C LEU A 222 9.26 -21.38 -14.42
N LEU A 223 8.32 -20.91 -15.25
CA LEU A 223 6.87 -21.07 -15.03
C LEU A 223 6.40 -22.54 -15.02
N ALA A 224 7.14 -23.46 -15.64
CA ALA A 224 6.74 -24.86 -15.78
C ALA A 224 6.67 -25.63 -14.44
N SER A 225 7.50 -25.27 -13.45
CA SER A 225 7.69 -26.06 -12.21
C SER A 225 6.62 -25.83 -11.15
N VAL A 226 6.02 -24.63 -11.12
CA VAL A 226 4.98 -24.26 -10.13
C VAL A 226 3.59 -24.70 -10.61
N LEU A 227 3.39 -24.81 -11.93
CA LEU A 227 2.08 -25.10 -12.52
C LEU A 227 1.71 -26.61 -12.51
N THR A 228 2.58 -27.49 -12.00
CA THR A 228 2.31 -28.94 -11.84
C THR A 228 1.73 -29.34 -10.48
N LEU A 229 1.85 -28.47 -9.46
CA LEU A 229 1.49 -28.77 -8.07
C LEU A 229 0.05 -29.29 -7.81
N PRO A 230 -1.01 -28.84 -8.53
CA PRO A 230 -2.36 -29.38 -8.34
C PRO A 230 -2.52 -30.86 -8.70
N PHE A 231 -1.63 -31.41 -9.53
CA PHE A 231 -1.71 -32.81 -9.99
C PHE A 231 -1.19 -33.79 -8.94
N ASP A 232 -0.22 -33.38 -8.12
CA ASP A 232 0.31 -34.20 -7.03
C ASP A 232 -0.74 -34.39 -5.93
N ILE A 233 -1.46 -33.31 -5.57
CA ILE A 233 -2.58 -33.34 -4.60
C ILE A 233 -3.70 -34.28 -5.05
N TYR A 234 -4.10 -34.24 -6.32
CA TYR A 234 -5.11 -35.14 -6.89
C TYR A 234 -4.71 -36.61 -6.76
N THR A 235 -3.42 -36.91 -6.97
CA THR A 235 -2.88 -38.27 -6.92
C THR A 235 -2.95 -38.85 -5.50
N ALA A 236 -2.77 -38.04 -4.46
CA ALA A 236 -2.92 -38.47 -3.06
C ALA A 236 -4.38 -38.64 -2.61
N ILE A 237 -5.30 -37.75 -3.01
CA ILE A 237 -6.73 -37.91 -2.70
C ILE A 237 -7.27 -39.19 -3.32
N LYS A 238 -6.81 -39.53 -4.54
CA LYS A 238 -7.08 -40.83 -5.15
C LYS A 238 -6.46 -41.98 -4.35
N ALA A 239 -5.18 -41.86 -3.96
CA ALA A 239 -4.50 -42.88 -3.17
C ALA A 239 -5.16 -43.11 -1.79
N PHE A 240 -5.68 -42.09 -1.11
CA PHE A 240 -6.44 -42.27 0.15
C PHE A 240 -7.75 -43.04 -0.05
N ASN A 241 -8.48 -42.79 -1.14
CA ASN A 241 -9.72 -43.51 -1.46
C ASN A 241 -9.45 -44.97 -1.91
N ASP A 242 -8.37 -45.20 -2.67
CA ASP A 242 -7.91 -46.54 -3.04
C ASP A 242 -7.34 -47.30 -1.81
N ALA A 243 -6.71 -46.61 -0.85
CA ALA A 243 -6.27 -47.18 0.44
C ALA A 243 -7.44 -47.63 1.31
N ALA A 244 -8.48 -46.79 1.43
CA ALA A 244 -9.66 -47.06 2.25
C ALA A 244 -10.52 -48.23 1.74
N SER A 245 -10.30 -48.67 0.50
CA SER A 245 -11.01 -49.79 -0.15
C SER A 245 -10.15 -51.04 -0.37
N ALA A 246 -8.85 -50.98 -0.07
CA ALA A 246 -7.91 -52.10 -0.15
C ALA A 246 -7.57 -52.69 1.24
N THR A 247 -6.97 -53.90 1.27
CA THR A 247 -6.48 -54.52 2.52
C THR A 247 -5.08 -55.11 2.34
N GLY A 248 -4.28 -55.11 3.41
CA GLY A 248 -2.90 -55.61 3.39
C GLY A 248 -1.92 -54.67 2.65
N LYS A 249 -0.91 -55.24 1.97
CA LYS A 249 0.20 -54.47 1.37
C LYS A 249 -0.24 -53.39 0.37
N GLN A 250 -1.31 -53.62 -0.40
CA GLN A 250 -1.83 -52.58 -1.31
C GLN A 250 -2.33 -51.35 -0.55
N ALA A 251 -3.02 -51.51 0.57
CA ALA A 251 -3.42 -50.38 1.40
C ALA A 251 -2.20 -49.64 1.97
N GLN A 252 -1.12 -50.34 2.34
CA GLN A 252 0.12 -49.70 2.81
C GLN A 252 0.83 -48.91 1.70
N ASP A 253 0.93 -49.43 0.49
CA ASP A 253 1.51 -48.69 -0.65
C ASP A 253 0.64 -47.45 -0.99
N HIS A 254 -0.68 -47.57 -0.91
CA HIS A 254 -1.58 -46.43 -1.11
C HIS A 254 -1.49 -45.39 0.02
N TYR A 255 -1.40 -45.79 1.30
CA TYR A 255 -1.15 -44.86 2.41
C TYR A 255 0.23 -44.19 2.35
N PHE A 256 1.27 -44.90 1.89
CA PHE A 256 2.61 -44.33 1.71
C PHE A 256 2.64 -43.27 0.60
N ASN A 257 2.02 -43.56 -0.55
CA ASN A 257 1.87 -42.59 -1.64
C ASN A 257 0.97 -41.40 -1.26
N ALA A 258 -0.05 -41.63 -0.43
CA ALA A 258 -0.94 -40.59 0.05
C ALA A 258 -0.27 -39.67 1.09
N ALA A 259 0.57 -40.23 1.98
CA ALA A 259 1.40 -39.47 2.91
C ALA A 259 2.47 -38.62 2.21
N LEU A 260 3.05 -39.14 1.11
CA LEU A 260 4.05 -38.44 0.28
C LEU A 260 3.52 -37.17 -0.41
N SER A 261 2.20 -37.02 -0.54
CA SER A 261 1.57 -35.76 -0.99
C SER A 261 0.66 -35.10 0.04
N LEU A 262 0.42 -35.69 1.22
CA LEU A 262 -0.15 -34.91 2.33
C LEU A 262 0.84 -33.87 2.87
N THR A 263 2.14 -34.01 2.57
CA THR A 263 3.14 -32.95 2.67
C THR A 263 2.82 -31.73 1.77
N SER A 264 1.86 -31.83 0.83
CA SER A 264 1.51 -30.75 -0.10
C SER A 264 0.21 -29.95 0.22
N ALA A 265 -0.41 -30.13 1.41
CA ALA A 265 -1.75 -29.59 1.70
C ALA A 265 -1.85 -28.42 2.72
N GLY A 266 -0.79 -28.10 3.48
CA GLY A 266 -0.70 -26.89 4.30
C GLY A 266 0.20 -25.87 3.61
N LEU A 267 -0.29 -25.20 2.55
CA LEU A 267 0.61 -24.67 1.52
C LEU A 267 0.10 -23.45 0.71
N SER A 268 -0.79 -22.64 1.29
CA SER A 268 -1.18 -21.35 0.70
C SER A 268 -0.04 -20.33 0.75
N ILE A 269 0.71 -20.29 1.85
CA ILE A 269 1.86 -19.40 2.08
C ILE A 269 3.15 -20.09 1.63
N VAL A 270 3.30 -21.39 1.94
CA VAL A 270 4.51 -22.17 1.67
C VAL A 270 4.82 -22.36 0.17
N LEU A 271 3.84 -22.36 -0.75
CA LEU A 271 4.11 -22.61 -2.18
C LEU A 271 4.89 -21.50 -2.89
N GLY A 272 4.75 -20.26 -2.43
CA GLY A 272 5.60 -19.16 -2.90
C GLY A 272 7.07 -19.30 -2.47
N ILE A 273 7.35 -20.16 -1.48
CA ILE A 273 8.63 -20.24 -0.78
C ILE A 273 9.35 -21.58 -1.07
N ALA A 274 8.63 -22.69 -1.22
CA ALA A 274 9.19 -23.99 -1.59
C ALA A 274 9.85 -23.98 -2.99
N ALA A 275 9.33 -23.19 -3.92
CA ALA A 275 9.95 -22.98 -5.24
C ALA A 275 11.31 -22.24 -5.18
N LEU A 276 11.68 -21.66 -4.04
CA LEU A 276 12.88 -20.84 -3.86
C LEU A 276 14.10 -21.61 -3.30
N ALA A 277 13.93 -22.86 -2.86
CA ALA A 277 14.94 -23.57 -2.06
C ALA A 277 15.78 -24.61 -2.82
N GLY A 278 15.20 -25.36 -3.76
CA GLY A 278 15.82 -26.57 -4.32
C GLY A 278 15.75 -27.78 -3.37
N PHE A 279 15.66 -29.00 -3.92
CA PHE A 279 15.21 -30.18 -3.17
C PHE A 279 16.23 -30.75 -2.15
N SER A 280 15.92 -30.63 -0.85
CA SER A 280 16.07 -31.65 0.23
C SER A 280 15.59 -31.06 1.58
N ALA A 281 15.02 -31.77 2.56
CA ALA A 281 14.38 -33.10 2.64
C ALA A 281 13.38 -33.08 3.85
N ALA A 282 12.56 -34.13 4.08
CA ALA A 282 11.38 -34.03 4.96
C ALA A 282 11.11 -35.23 5.91
N GLY A 283 10.26 -35.01 6.96
CA GLY A 283 9.64 -36.02 7.84
C GLY A 283 8.54 -35.42 8.78
N PRO A 284 7.52 -36.18 9.30
CA PRO A 284 6.14 -35.63 9.50
C PRO A 284 5.36 -35.94 10.83
N ILE A 285 4.09 -35.42 10.93
CA ILE A 285 2.91 -35.66 11.87
C ILE A 285 2.58 -34.46 12.80
N GLY A 286 1.32 -34.04 13.14
CA GLY A 286 -0.09 -34.44 12.84
C GLY A 286 -1.18 -33.65 13.68
N ILE A 287 -2.51 -33.81 13.43
CA ILE A 287 -3.63 -32.93 13.96
C ILE A 287 -4.90 -33.69 14.44
N ALA A 288 -5.71 -33.14 15.38
CA ALA A 288 -7.19 -33.30 15.47
C ALA A 288 -7.89 -32.20 16.34
N ALA A 289 -9.18 -31.89 16.11
CA ALA A 289 -9.84 -30.62 16.54
C ALA A 289 -11.14 -30.72 17.37
N GLY A 290 -11.44 -29.64 18.11
CA GLY A 290 -12.77 -29.01 18.30
C GLY A 290 -13.91 -29.74 19.03
N ALA A 291 -14.37 -29.18 20.17
CA ALA A 291 -15.77 -29.15 20.64
C ALA A 291 -15.88 -28.41 22.00
N VAL A 292 -17.12 -28.07 22.42
CA VAL A 292 -17.54 -27.72 23.80
C VAL A 292 -17.12 -26.33 24.30
N LEU A 293 -18.01 -25.38 24.62
CA LEU A 293 -19.48 -25.44 24.62
C LEU A 293 -20.17 -24.08 24.87
N ILE A 294 -21.10 -23.70 24.00
CA ILE A 294 -22.18 -22.66 24.06
C ILE A 294 -22.63 -22.51 25.52
N LEU A 295 -22.50 -21.34 26.20
CA LEU A 295 -22.78 -21.03 27.65
C LEU A 295 -22.23 -19.67 28.27
N GLY A 296 -22.24 -18.46 27.68
CA GLY A 296 -21.67 -17.24 28.33
C GLY A 296 -22.47 -15.94 28.66
N ALA A 297 -23.70 -15.67 28.17
CA ALA A 297 -24.76 -14.78 28.74
C ALA A 297 -24.62 -13.30 29.07
N ARG A 298 -25.77 -12.63 28.89
CA ARG A 298 -26.45 -11.71 29.83
C ARG A 298 -25.56 -10.69 30.60
N ILE A 299 -25.89 -10.08 31.75
CA ILE A 299 -26.98 -10.02 32.76
C ILE A 299 -27.48 -8.61 32.93
N TYR A 300 -27.26 -7.76 31.94
CA TYR A 300 -28.17 -6.65 31.75
C TYR A 300 -27.95 -5.57 32.89
N GLY A 301 -28.27 -4.27 32.74
CA GLY A 301 -27.55 -3.21 33.47
C GLY A 301 -27.94 -2.85 34.93
N ALA A 302 -28.06 -1.53 35.16
CA ALA A 302 -28.85 -0.86 36.22
C ALA A 302 -28.32 -0.25 37.53
N ALA A 303 -28.65 0.97 38.02
CA ALA A 303 -29.59 2.14 37.85
C ALA A 303 -31.05 2.17 38.28
N ARG A 304 -31.60 3.40 38.15
CA ARG A 304 -32.84 3.94 38.69
C ARG A 304 -32.96 3.65 40.18
N GLN A 305 -31.86 4.02 40.84
CA GLN A 305 -31.84 4.39 42.24
C GLN A 305 -31.32 5.84 42.21
N VAL A 306 -32.01 6.91 42.57
CA VAL A 306 -33.44 7.27 42.63
C VAL A 306 -33.47 8.74 42.13
N ASP A 307 -34.58 9.37 41.77
CA ASP A 307 -35.54 10.02 42.69
C ASP A 307 -34.92 10.70 43.95
N ASP A 308 -33.66 11.14 43.78
CA ASP A 308 -32.81 12.00 44.61
C ASP A 308 -33.33 12.24 46.04
N ILE A 309 -33.04 11.26 46.92
CA ILE A 309 -33.16 11.32 48.39
C ILE A 309 -34.56 11.03 48.95
N ASP A 310 -35.66 11.44 48.31
CA ASP A 310 -37.00 11.19 48.88
C ASP A 310 -37.46 9.73 48.70
N ASP A 311 -36.83 8.99 47.77
CA ASP A 311 -37.04 7.55 47.55
C ASP A 311 -36.09 6.65 48.40
N TYR A 312 -35.12 7.23 49.12
CA TYR A 312 -34.02 6.45 49.71
C TYR A 312 -34.22 5.90 51.11
N ILE A 313 -34.78 6.75 51.95
CA ILE A 313 -34.86 6.53 53.37
C ILE A 313 -36.22 7.02 53.79
N THR A 314 -37.08 6.08 54.21
CA THR A 314 -38.35 6.41 54.84
C THR A 314 -38.08 7.17 56.14
N LEU A 315 -38.11 8.50 56.06
CA LEU A 315 -38.01 9.41 57.20
C LEU A 315 -39.30 9.30 58.03
N SER A 316 -39.17 9.15 59.35
CA SER A 316 -40.31 9.24 60.25
C SER A 316 -40.93 10.64 60.20
N THR A 317 -42.20 10.75 60.63
CA THR A 317 -42.97 12.01 60.56
C THR A 317 -42.29 13.18 61.30
N HIS A 318 -41.43 12.91 62.29
CA HIS A 318 -40.65 13.92 62.99
C HIS A 318 -39.31 14.23 62.29
N GLU A 319 -38.65 13.25 61.67
CA GLU A 319 -37.43 13.47 60.88
C GLU A 319 -37.73 14.30 59.63
N ARG A 320 -38.78 13.96 58.88
CA ARG A 320 -39.17 14.66 57.63
C ARG A 320 -39.47 16.15 57.86
N LEU A 321 -40.08 16.48 58.99
CA LEU A 321 -40.41 17.85 59.40
C LEU A 321 -39.18 18.62 59.91
N ARG A 322 -38.19 17.94 60.50
CA ARG A 322 -36.94 18.53 61.00
C ARG A 322 -35.86 18.69 59.92
N SER A 323 -35.70 17.72 59.02
CA SER A 323 -34.81 17.80 57.86
C SER A 323 -35.27 18.86 56.86
N GLY A 324 -36.59 18.96 56.61
CA GLY A 324 -37.17 20.07 55.85
C GLY A 324 -36.91 21.43 56.52
N TRP A 325 -37.00 21.51 57.85
CA TRP A 325 -36.71 22.73 58.61
C TRP A 325 -35.21 23.11 58.59
N PHE A 326 -34.29 22.15 58.63
CA PHE A 326 -32.85 22.40 58.54
C PHE A 326 -32.41 22.83 57.13
N ALA A 327 -32.94 22.18 56.07
CA ALA A 327 -32.73 22.62 54.70
C ALA A 327 -33.32 24.02 54.42
N PHE A 328 -34.45 24.36 55.07
CA PHE A 328 -35.09 25.67 54.96
C PHE A 328 -34.41 26.79 55.76
N THR A 329 -33.70 26.46 56.86
CA THR A 329 -33.06 27.45 57.75
C THR A 329 -31.53 27.53 57.62
N GLY A 330 -30.93 26.78 56.70
CA GLY A 330 -29.48 26.78 56.48
C GLY A 330 -28.66 26.16 57.61
N GLN A 331 -29.26 25.24 58.37
CA GLN A 331 -28.62 24.56 59.49
C GLN A 331 -28.01 23.22 59.04
N THR A 332 -26.89 22.82 59.67
CA THR A 332 -26.28 21.51 59.42
C THR A 332 -27.23 20.40 59.87
N MET A 333 -27.58 19.51 58.93
CA MET A 333 -28.54 18.44 59.15
C MET A 333 -28.00 17.37 60.11
N ASP A 334 -28.87 16.67 60.84
CA ASP A 334 -28.44 15.69 61.86
C ASP A 334 -27.54 14.60 61.23
N ARG A 335 -26.41 14.29 61.88
CA ARG A 335 -25.34 13.43 61.32
C ARG A 335 -25.80 12.01 60.98
N ASP A 336 -26.78 11.46 61.70
CA ASP A 336 -27.41 10.17 61.35
C ASP A 336 -28.25 10.23 60.07
N ILE A 337 -28.96 11.34 59.84
CA ILE A 337 -29.73 11.54 58.61
C ILE A 337 -28.77 11.84 57.46
N LEU A 338 -27.68 12.58 57.68
CA LEU A 338 -26.63 12.79 56.67
C LEU A 338 -25.90 11.50 56.32
N ASP A 339 -25.51 10.68 57.30
CA ASP A 339 -24.86 9.39 57.08
C ASP A 339 -25.79 8.44 56.28
N ARG A 340 -27.07 8.32 56.68
CA ARG A 340 -28.09 7.53 55.97
C ARG A 340 -28.38 8.08 54.57
N TYR A 341 -28.45 9.40 54.42
CA TYR A 341 -28.55 10.10 53.14
C TYR A 341 -27.33 9.84 52.26
N LEU A 342 -26.11 9.83 52.81
CA LEU A 342 -24.88 9.65 52.04
C LEU A 342 -24.78 8.24 51.48
N VAL A 343 -25.04 7.22 52.30
CA VAL A 343 -25.08 5.82 51.86
C VAL A 343 -26.09 5.69 50.73
N ALA A 344 -27.32 6.12 50.99
CA ALA A 344 -28.44 5.90 50.11
C ALA A 344 -28.31 6.74 48.82
N LYS A 345 -27.91 8.02 48.90
CA LYS A 345 -27.60 8.86 47.73
C LYS A 345 -26.35 8.41 46.95
N THR A 346 -25.42 7.69 47.56
CA THR A 346 -24.28 7.13 46.79
C THR A 346 -24.67 5.83 46.11
N ASP A 347 -25.41 4.96 46.80
CA ASP A 347 -26.10 3.80 46.24
C ASP A 347 -26.87 4.26 44.99
N SER A 348 -27.52 5.42 45.12
CA SER A 348 -28.08 6.20 44.02
C SER A 348 -27.19 6.46 42.85
N SER A 349 -26.32 7.45 42.97
CA SER A 349 -25.82 8.13 41.78
C SER A 349 -24.91 7.17 41.01
N TYR A 350 -24.33 6.21 41.73
CA TYR A 350 -23.65 5.06 41.17
C TYR A 350 -24.59 4.10 40.45
N SER A 351 -25.71 3.70 41.08
CA SER A 351 -26.79 3.02 40.37
C SER A 351 -27.15 3.82 39.10
N GLU A 352 -27.74 5.04 39.21
CA GLU A 352 -28.12 5.98 38.12
C GLU A 352 -27.21 5.89 36.90
N LEU A 353 -25.91 6.02 37.16
CA LEU A 353 -24.86 6.05 36.17
C LEU A 353 -24.81 4.77 35.33
N LEU A 354 -25.04 3.60 35.91
CA LEU A 354 -24.76 2.32 35.27
C LEU A 354 -25.89 1.80 34.34
N LYS A 355 -27.22 1.86 34.65
CA LYS A 355 -28.29 1.73 33.58
C LYS A 355 -28.05 2.78 32.53
N LYS A 356 -27.75 4.04 32.89
CA LYS A 356 -27.63 5.09 31.89
C LYS A 356 -26.47 4.82 30.93
N THR A 357 -25.35 4.31 31.45
CA THR A 357 -24.17 3.91 30.66
C THR A 357 -24.46 2.66 29.85
N ALA A 358 -24.92 1.57 30.46
CA ALA A 358 -25.30 0.33 29.77
C ALA A 358 -26.40 0.55 28.71
N ARG A 359 -27.38 1.43 28.97
CA ARG A 359 -28.42 1.82 28.00
C ARG A 359 -27.84 2.70 26.90
N SER A 360 -26.94 3.64 27.21
CA SER A 360 -26.22 4.43 26.21
C SER A 360 -25.38 3.55 25.29
N TRP A 361 -24.76 2.48 25.80
CA TRP A 361 -24.08 1.47 25.00
C TRP A 361 -25.08 0.69 24.13
N LEU A 362 -26.14 0.13 24.70
CA LEU A 362 -27.13 -0.69 23.98
C LEU A 362 -27.99 0.08 22.96
N ASP A 363 -28.15 1.40 23.13
CA ASP A 363 -28.87 2.26 22.19
C ASP A 363 -27.91 2.99 21.20
N ASN A 364 -26.60 3.06 21.49
CA ASN A 364 -25.59 3.71 20.64
C ASN A 364 -24.34 2.83 20.40
N GLU A 365 -23.30 2.96 21.23
CA GLU A 365 -21.92 2.51 20.92
C GLU A 365 -21.78 1.01 20.66
N LEU A 366 -22.56 0.19 21.36
CA LEU A 366 -22.58 -1.27 21.26
C LEU A 366 -23.93 -1.79 20.73
N LYS A 367 -24.77 -0.92 20.19
CA LYS A 367 -26.14 -1.24 19.74
C LYS A 367 -26.20 -2.43 18.80
N ASP A 368 -25.27 -2.50 17.85
CA ASP A 368 -25.24 -3.53 16.81
C ASP A 368 -24.39 -4.75 17.18
N THR A 369 -23.66 -4.69 18.29
CA THR A 369 -22.72 -5.74 18.73
C THR A 369 -23.08 -6.41 20.06
N VAL A 370 -23.93 -5.81 20.90
CA VAL A 370 -24.28 -6.32 22.23
C VAL A 370 -25.79 -6.32 22.44
N GLU A 371 -26.33 -7.41 22.99
CA GLU A 371 -27.76 -7.63 23.24
C GLU A 371 -28.17 -7.23 24.67
N ALA A 372 -27.26 -7.30 25.64
CA ALA A 372 -27.45 -6.89 27.04
C ALA A 372 -26.09 -6.69 27.76
N VAL A 373 -26.07 -6.04 28.93
CA VAL A 373 -24.82 -5.66 29.64
C VAL A 373 -24.95 -5.83 31.17
N VAL A 374 -24.42 -6.89 31.82
CA VAL A 374 -24.46 -7.07 33.31
C VAL A 374 -23.91 -5.87 34.03
N LEU A 375 -24.46 -5.59 35.20
CA LEU A 375 -23.69 -5.06 36.31
C LEU A 375 -23.69 -6.06 37.46
N GLY A 376 -22.52 -6.27 38.04
CA GLY A 376 -22.38 -7.03 39.26
C GLY A 376 -22.97 -6.30 40.46
N SER A 377 -23.16 -7.06 41.53
CA SER A 377 -23.68 -6.54 42.79
C SER A 377 -22.64 -5.67 43.51
N TYR A 378 -23.13 -4.68 44.26
CA TYR A 378 -22.30 -3.83 45.10
C TYR A 378 -23.08 -3.40 46.35
N GLN A 379 -22.35 -2.92 47.34
CA GLN A 379 -22.88 -2.26 48.53
C GLN A 379 -22.12 -0.96 48.81
N VAL A 380 -22.79 -0.04 49.52
CA VAL A 380 -22.20 1.25 49.92
C VAL A 380 -21.94 1.27 51.43
N GLU A 381 -20.69 1.46 51.82
CA GLU A 381 -20.22 1.53 53.20
C GLU A 381 -19.74 2.97 53.52
N LEU A 382 -19.86 3.41 54.78
CA LEU A 382 -19.26 4.67 55.23
C LEU A 382 -17.87 4.43 55.81
N GLN A 383 -16.86 5.05 55.21
CA GLN A 383 -15.49 5.04 55.70
C GLN A 383 -15.12 6.41 56.28
N THR A 384 -14.48 6.43 57.45
CA THR A 384 -13.95 7.69 58.02
C THR A 384 -12.66 8.08 57.30
N VAL A 385 -12.65 9.26 56.69
CA VAL A 385 -11.53 9.84 55.94
C VAL A 385 -11.03 11.11 56.64
N LYS A 386 -9.72 11.37 56.59
CA LYS A 386 -9.10 12.56 57.19
C LYS A 386 -8.91 13.65 56.16
N HIS A 387 -9.74 14.68 56.25
CA HIS A 387 -9.60 15.91 55.46
C HIS A 387 -8.63 16.86 56.15
N TRP A 388 -7.45 17.02 55.57
CA TRP A 388 -6.40 17.88 56.13
C TRP A 388 -6.74 19.36 55.92
N LYS A 389 -6.73 20.14 57.01
CA LYS A 389 -6.99 21.57 56.96
C LYS A 389 -5.81 22.29 56.31
N TYR A 390 -6.10 23.29 55.47
CA TYR A 390 -5.08 24.14 54.87
C TYR A 390 -4.34 25.03 55.89
N GLN A 391 -5.02 25.40 57.00
CA GLN A 391 -4.46 26.09 58.17
C GLN A 391 -5.21 25.63 59.43
N TRP A 392 -4.53 25.55 60.58
CA TRP A 392 -5.10 25.23 61.90
C TRP A 392 -4.32 25.93 63.02
N ASP A 393 -4.95 26.18 64.17
CA ASP A 393 -4.28 26.75 65.35
C ASP A 393 -3.81 25.66 66.33
N ASP A 394 -2.55 25.24 66.17
CA ASP A 394 -1.87 24.25 67.00
C ASP A 394 -1.70 24.72 68.47
N ALA A 395 -1.66 26.04 68.72
CA ALA A 395 -1.54 26.62 70.06
C ALA A 395 -2.90 26.75 70.77
N GLY A 396 -3.99 26.89 70.00
CA GLY A 396 -5.37 26.80 70.46
C GLY A 396 -5.87 25.36 70.67
N GLY A 397 -5.11 24.36 70.23
CA GLY A 397 -5.45 22.93 70.35
C GLY A 397 -6.32 22.39 69.21
N GLU A 398 -6.31 23.03 68.02
CA GLU A 398 -7.00 22.49 66.85
C GLU A 398 -6.26 21.31 66.20
N SER A 399 -7.01 20.29 65.79
CA SER A 399 -6.49 19.21 64.95
C SER A 399 -6.12 19.69 63.53
N PRO A 400 -4.99 19.22 62.94
CA PRO A 400 -4.61 19.51 61.55
C PRO A 400 -5.51 18.85 60.50
N TYR A 401 -6.42 17.97 60.91
CA TYR A 401 -7.42 17.34 60.04
C TYR A 401 -8.79 17.31 60.71
N ILE A 402 -9.82 17.23 59.87
CA ILE A 402 -11.21 16.97 60.23
C ILE A 402 -11.51 15.52 59.84
N GLU A 403 -12.14 14.76 60.73
CA GLU A 403 -12.58 13.39 60.43
C GLU A 403 -14.03 13.39 59.92
N GLU A 404 -14.17 13.14 58.62
CA GLU A 404 -15.45 13.12 57.92
C GLU A 404 -15.76 11.70 57.44
N LYS A 405 -17.04 11.35 57.29
CA LYS A 405 -17.45 10.03 56.79
C LYS A 405 -17.81 10.16 55.33
N GLU A 406 -17.13 9.41 54.47
CA GLU A 406 -17.40 9.35 53.04
C GLU A 406 -18.03 8.01 52.68
N ALA A 407 -18.92 8.02 51.70
CA ALA A 407 -19.52 6.80 51.16
C ALA A 407 -18.57 6.18 50.12
N VAL A 408 -18.19 4.93 50.36
CA VAL A 408 -17.29 4.14 49.52
C VAL A 408 -18.07 2.95 48.97
N ILE A 409 -17.83 2.62 47.71
CA ILE A 409 -18.50 1.55 46.99
C ILE A 409 -17.65 0.30 47.05
N LYS A 410 -18.29 -0.83 47.32
CA LYS A 410 -17.66 -2.12 47.51
C LYS A 410 -18.44 -3.16 46.73
N GLU A 411 -17.85 -3.63 45.65
CA GLU A 411 -18.41 -4.68 44.79
C GLU A 411 -18.48 -6.00 45.59
N THR A 412 -19.54 -6.79 45.35
CA THR A 412 -19.91 -7.97 46.15
C THR A 412 -20.06 -9.23 45.29
N ASP A 413 -20.15 -10.38 45.95
CA ASP A 413 -20.13 -11.69 45.31
C ASP A 413 -21.38 -11.97 44.43
N ASP A 414 -21.18 -12.14 43.12
CA ASP A 414 -22.24 -12.54 42.20
C ASP A 414 -22.41 -14.06 42.06
N THR A 415 -23.64 -14.54 41.86
CA THR A 415 -23.89 -15.95 41.53
C THR A 415 -25.03 -16.10 40.53
N PHE A 416 -24.67 -16.48 39.29
CA PHE A 416 -25.57 -16.44 38.16
C PHE A 416 -25.45 -17.68 37.25
N ASP A 417 -26.58 -18.35 36.95
CA ASP A 417 -26.70 -19.34 35.87
C ASP A 417 -27.69 -18.83 34.82
N ALA A 418 -27.12 -18.45 33.69
CA ALA A 418 -27.79 -17.76 32.63
C ALA A 418 -27.89 -18.60 31.33
N SER A 419 -27.72 -19.92 31.45
CA SER A 419 -27.72 -20.92 30.37
C SER A 419 -28.89 -20.93 29.41
N GLN A 420 -30.05 -20.39 29.80
CA GLN A 420 -31.34 -20.55 29.09
C GLN A 420 -31.98 -19.22 28.63
N GLY A 421 -31.23 -18.29 28.00
CA GLY A 421 -31.78 -17.04 27.39
C GLY A 421 -31.28 -15.76 28.07
N ILE A 422 -32.04 -14.66 28.16
CA ILE A 422 -31.62 -13.46 28.95
C ILE A 422 -32.56 -13.08 30.11
N SER A 423 -33.85 -13.37 29.99
CA SER A 423 -34.92 -12.77 30.79
C SER A 423 -34.93 -12.99 32.31
N HIS A 424 -34.23 -13.96 32.89
CA HIS A 424 -34.49 -14.40 34.28
C HIS A 424 -33.53 -13.95 35.38
N ILE A 425 -32.52 -13.10 35.12
CA ILE A 425 -31.53 -12.73 36.16
C ILE A 425 -31.69 -11.27 36.64
N PRO A 426 -31.53 -10.98 37.96
CA PRO A 426 -31.56 -9.61 38.51
C PRO A 426 -30.41 -8.71 38.06
N GLY A 427 -30.62 -7.38 38.23
CA GLY A 427 -29.64 -6.32 37.92
C GLY A 427 -29.41 -6.19 36.42
N ALA A 428 -30.36 -5.59 35.68
CA ALA A 428 -30.75 -6.06 34.35
C ALA A 428 -31.34 -5.00 33.31
N ILE A 429 -30.85 -4.92 32.04
CA ILE A 429 -31.25 -4.11 30.81
C ILE A 429 -30.95 -4.79 29.45
N ILE A 430 -32.00 -5.08 28.67
CA ILE A 430 -31.95 -5.67 27.32
C ILE A 430 -31.94 -4.55 26.27
N GLY A 431 -31.08 -4.70 25.25
CA GLY A 431 -31.03 -3.89 24.03
C GLY A 431 -31.88 -4.49 22.91
N SER A 432 -31.34 -4.50 21.68
CA SER A 432 -31.99 -5.15 20.53
C SER A 432 -31.35 -6.51 20.26
N ALA A 433 -32.15 -7.57 20.23
CA ALA A 433 -31.66 -8.93 20.00
C ALA A 433 -31.02 -9.11 18.62
N GLY A 434 -30.04 -10.01 18.53
CA GLY A 434 -29.39 -10.36 17.26
C GLY A 434 -28.53 -11.62 17.39
N GLU A 435 -28.48 -12.44 16.34
CA GLU A 435 -27.83 -13.76 16.37
C GLU A 435 -26.34 -13.69 16.77
N HIS A 436 -25.61 -12.71 16.22
CA HIS A 436 -24.19 -12.51 16.50
C HIS A 436 -23.91 -11.46 17.61
N LYS A 437 -24.94 -10.98 18.32
CA LYS A 437 -24.74 -9.97 19.35
C LYS A 437 -24.28 -10.61 20.64
N ALA A 438 -23.18 -10.08 21.15
CA ALA A 438 -22.55 -10.53 22.36
C ALA A 438 -23.34 -10.10 23.60
N ILE A 439 -22.87 -10.55 24.76
CA ILE A 439 -23.40 -10.08 26.03
C ILE A 439 -22.28 -9.81 27.03
N LEU A 440 -22.34 -8.64 27.65
CA LEU A 440 -21.21 -8.00 28.32
C LEU A 440 -21.37 -8.03 29.84
N TRP A 441 -20.52 -8.73 30.58
CA TRP A 441 -20.49 -8.66 32.04
C TRP A 441 -19.61 -7.55 32.55
N GLN A 442 -20.13 -6.73 33.47
CA GLN A 442 -19.33 -5.82 34.31
C GLN A 442 -19.46 -6.29 35.76
N LEU A 443 -18.74 -7.36 36.12
CA LEU A 443 -18.83 -8.00 37.44
C LEU A 443 -18.12 -7.19 38.54
N GLY A 444 -17.01 -6.52 38.20
CA GLY A 444 -16.22 -5.78 39.19
C GLY A 444 -15.46 -6.70 40.16
N GLY A 445 -15.29 -6.25 41.40
CA GLY A 445 -14.70 -6.97 42.54
C GLY A 445 -15.54 -8.15 43.04
N GLY A 446 -15.24 -8.69 44.24
CA GLY A 446 -16.03 -9.78 44.84
C GLY A 446 -15.70 -11.21 44.33
N HIS A 447 -16.41 -12.20 44.86
CA HIS A 447 -16.23 -13.63 44.55
C HIS A 447 -17.30 -14.20 43.63
N ASP A 448 -17.16 -13.99 42.32
CA ASP A 448 -18.23 -14.30 41.38
C ASP A 448 -18.22 -15.75 40.91
N THR A 449 -19.41 -16.34 40.78
CA THR A 449 -19.63 -17.64 40.13
C THR A 449 -20.67 -17.49 39.03
N VAL A 450 -20.22 -17.63 37.79
CA VAL A 450 -20.99 -17.21 36.63
C VAL A 450 -20.92 -18.26 35.53
N VAL A 451 -22.10 -18.73 35.10
CA VAL A 451 -22.32 -19.54 33.91
C VAL A 451 -23.32 -18.84 33.03
N GLY A 452 -23.15 -18.88 31.72
CA GLY A 452 -23.93 -18.06 30.82
C GLY A 452 -24.71 -18.72 29.68
N VAL A 453 -25.25 -17.93 28.75
CA VAL A 453 -26.17 -18.25 27.65
C VAL A 453 -25.47 -19.16 26.72
N ARG A 454 -26.12 -20.29 26.50
CA ARG A 454 -25.76 -21.23 25.46
C ARG A 454 -25.31 -20.50 24.18
N ASP A 455 -26.24 -20.00 23.41
CA ASP A 455 -26.12 -19.68 21.98
C ASP A 455 -25.57 -18.28 21.61
N LYS A 456 -24.77 -17.62 22.47
CA LYS A 456 -24.28 -16.23 22.27
C LYS A 456 -22.78 -16.09 22.57
N PRO A 457 -22.08 -15.05 22.05
CA PRO A 457 -20.70 -14.69 22.42
C PRO A 457 -20.65 -13.74 23.62
N ASN A 458 -19.65 -13.81 24.51
CA ASN A 458 -19.82 -13.23 25.85
C ASN A 458 -18.53 -12.67 26.44
N GLN A 459 -18.66 -11.52 27.12
CA GLN A 459 -17.53 -10.63 27.41
C GLN A 459 -17.49 -10.32 28.90
N PHE A 460 -16.68 -11.04 29.67
CA PHE A 460 -16.55 -10.90 31.11
C PHE A 460 -15.52 -9.82 31.48
N SER A 461 -15.96 -8.61 31.82
CA SER A 461 -15.14 -7.59 32.48
C SER A 461 -15.24 -7.72 34.00
N TYR A 462 -14.12 -8.03 34.65
CA TYR A 462 -14.05 -8.30 36.09
C TYR A 462 -12.77 -7.74 36.72
N GLY A 463 -12.86 -7.39 37.99
CA GLY A 463 -11.77 -6.88 38.83
C GLY A 463 -11.26 -7.93 39.81
N THR A 464 -10.90 -7.47 41.02
CA THR A 464 -10.27 -8.29 42.06
C THR A 464 -11.21 -9.33 42.68
N GLY A 465 -10.64 -10.30 43.38
CA GLY A 465 -11.40 -11.38 44.03
C GLY A 465 -11.54 -12.62 43.14
N LYS A 466 -11.77 -13.76 43.79
CA LYS A 466 -11.79 -15.08 43.14
C LYS A 466 -13.01 -15.25 42.22
N LYS A 467 -12.79 -15.39 40.92
CA LYS A 467 -13.82 -15.59 39.91
C LYS A 467 -13.94 -17.06 39.47
N THR A 468 -15.15 -17.53 39.19
CA THR A 468 -15.44 -18.83 38.57
C THR A 468 -16.36 -18.61 37.38
N LEU A 469 -15.78 -18.34 36.22
CA LEU A 469 -16.50 -17.88 35.02
C LEU A 469 -16.53 -18.98 33.96
N THR A 470 -17.67 -19.14 33.29
CA THR A 470 -17.87 -20.08 32.18
C THR A 470 -18.59 -19.36 31.04
N GLY A 471 -17.94 -19.30 29.87
CA GLY A 471 -18.44 -18.81 28.59
C GLY A 471 -19.10 -19.93 27.77
N GLY A 472 -19.18 -19.79 26.43
CA GLY A 472 -19.29 -20.97 25.60
C GLY A 472 -18.74 -21.14 24.17
N ASP A 473 -19.62 -21.36 23.16
CA ASP A 473 -19.36 -21.85 21.77
C ASP A 473 -19.83 -20.86 20.70
N LYS A 474 -19.81 -19.60 21.11
CA LYS A 474 -19.43 -18.46 20.31
C LYS A 474 -18.33 -17.78 21.12
N ASP A 475 -17.33 -17.27 20.42
CA ASP A 475 -16.10 -16.66 20.95
C ASP A 475 -16.34 -15.76 22.18
N ASP A 476 -15.66 -16.06 23.29
CA ASP A 476 -15.73 -15.31 24.54
C ASP A 476 -14.48 -14.48 24.84
N ILE A 477 -14.65 -13.51 25.75
CA ILE A 477 -13.59 -12.62 26.20
C ILE A 477 -13.61 -12.53 27.72
N PHE A 478 -12.49 -12.82 28.36
CA PHE A 478 -12.23 -12.63 29.79
C PHE A 478 -11.30 -11.42 29.96
N SER A 479 -11.88 -10.28 30.31
CA SER A 479 -11.22 -9.00 30.51
C SER A 479 -10.92 -8.78 31.99
N PHE A 480 -9.71 -9.17 32.42
CA PHE A 480 -9.27 -8.92 33.79
C PHE A 480 -8.75 -7.48 33.93
N ARG A 481 -9.50 -6.65 34.67
CA ARG A 481 -9.22 -5.23 34.88
C ARG A 481 -8.40 -5.01 36.14
N ILE A 482 -7.14 -4.66 35.93
CA ILE A 482 -6.17 -4.39 36.98
C ILE A 482 -6.25 -2.90 37.34
N ALA A 483 -6.56 -2.61 38.60
CA ALA A 483 -6.60 -1.25 39.12
C ALA A 483 -5.21 -0.60 39.08
N ALA A 484 -5.15 0.69 38.77
CA ALA A 484 -3.90 1.44 38.75
C ALA A 484 -3.34 1.57 40.19
N ASP A 485 -2.37 0.71 40.52
CA ASP A 485 -1.07 1.14 41.07
C ASP A 485 -0.19 -0.04 41.54
N THR A 486 -0.71 -1.26 41.71
CA THR A 486 0.06 -2.51 41.95
C THR A 486 -0.75 -3.77 41.64
N LEU A 487 -0.21 -4.69 40.83
CA LEU A 487 -0.66 -6.09 40.77
C LEU A 487 -0.39 -6.80 42.11
N GLN A 488 -1.40 -7.33 42.79
CA GLN A 488 -1.25 -8.02 44.08
C GLN A 488 -1.54 -9.53 44.02
N PRO A 489 -0.88 -10.35 44.87
CA PRO A 489 -1.13 -11.79 45.02
C PRO A 489 -2.59 -12.22 45.16
N GLY A 490 -3.43 -11.39 45.79
CA GLY A 490 -4.84 -11.69 45.99
C GLY A 490 -5.70 -11.59 44.72
N ASP A 491 -5.26 -10.83 43.72
CA ASP A 491 -6.10 -10.43 42.59
C ASP A 491 -6.35 -11.57 41.59
N LEU A 492 -5.48 -12.59 41.59
CA LEU A 492 -5.54 -13.76 40.70
C LEU A 492 -5.89 -15.06 41.43
N SER A 493 -5.86 -15.07 42.76
CA SER A 493 -5.66 -16.30 43.54
C SER A 493 -6.84 -17.28 43.47
N GLY A 494 -6.61 -18.41 42.81
CA GLY A 494 -7.55 -19.54 42.76
C GLY A 494 -8.79 -19.32 41.90
N SER A 495 -8.81 -18.29 41.06
CA SER A 495 -9.84 -18.07 40.03
C SER A 495 -9.82 -19.19 38.98
N ARG A 496 -10.98 -19.44 38.35
CA ARG A 496 -11.14 -20.38 37.24
C ARG A 496 -11.93 -19.74 36.11
N LEU A 497 -11.38 -19.77 34.91
CA LEU A 497 -12.04 -19.37 33.67
C LEU A 497 -12.24 -20.61 32.81
N ARG A 498 -13.33 -20.64 32.06
CA ARG A 498 -13.64 -21.64 31.06
C ARG A 498 -14.26 -20.90 29.91
N GLY A 499 -13.59 -20.77 28.76
CA GLY A 499 -14.22 -20.22 27.58
C GLY A 499 -15.26 -21.21 27.09
N GLY A 500 -14.78 -22.15 26.29
CA GLY A 500 -15.53 -23.27 25.78
C GLY A 500 -14.95 -23.62 24.42
N ALA A 501 -15.65 -23.22 23.37
CA ALA A 501 -15.29 -23.42 21.99
C ALA A 501 -15.67 -22.18 21.16
N GLY A 502 -15.43 -22.21 19.85
CA GLY A 502 -15.08 -20.95 19.20
C GLY A 502 -13.63 -20.63 19.54
N ASN A 503 -13.28 -19.36 19.63
CA ASN A 503 -11.93 -18.90 19.91
C ASN A 503 -11.94 -17.91 21.09
N ASP A 504 -11.48 -18.38 22.24
CA ASP A 504 -11.67 -17.68 23.51
C ASP A 504 -10.46 -16.83 23.89
N THR A 505 -10.73 -15.64 24.40
CA THR A 505 -9.73 -14.60 24.66
C THR A 505 -9.57 -14.31 26.14
N LEU A 506 -8.34 -14.32 26.66
CA LEU A 506 -7.99 -13.75 27.96
C LEU A 506 -7.19 -12.45 27.78
N GLN A 507 -7.77 -11.30 28.13
CA GLN A 507 -7.12 -10.00 28.00
C GLN A 507 -6.90 -9.31 29.34
N LEU A 508 -5.70 -8.73 29.50
CA LEU A 508 -5.31 -8.01 30.71
C LEU A 508 -5.41 -6.50 30.50
N GLU A 509 -6.39 -5.90 31.14
CA GLU A 509 -6.70 -4.48 31.04
C GLU A 509 -6.11 -3.69 32.21
N GLY A 510 -5.62 -2.48 31.90
CA GLY A 510 -4.95 -1.61 32.85
C GLY A 510 -3.56 -1.20 32.37
N LYS A 511 -2.80 -0.59 33.28
CA LYS A 511 -1.41 -0.20 33.09
C LYS A 511 -0.66 -0.27 34.42
N VAL A 512 0.61 -0.66 34.36
CA VAL A 512 1.52 -0.62 35.52
C VAL A 512 2.31 0.70 35.50
N SER A 513 2.60 1.27 36.67
CA SER A 513 3.52 2.42 36.76
C SER A 513 4.93 2.03 36.32
N ARG A 514 5.54 2.88 35.48
CA ARG A 514 6.89 2.68 34.92
C ARG A 514 7.98 2.59 36.00
N ASP A 515 7.70 3.07 37.21
CA ASP A 515 8.60 2.99 38.36
C ASP A 515 8.66 1.59 39.00
N LYS A 516 7.82 0.63 38.56
CA LYS A 516 7.74 -0.75 39.08
C LYS A 516 7.98 -1.81 37.99
N PRO A 517 9.14 -1.80 37.30
CA PRO A 517 9.38 -2.59 36.06
C PRO A 517 9.40 -4.13 36.24
N HIS A 518 9.38 -4.64 37.48
CA HIS A 518 9.31 -6.08 37.77
C HIS A 518 7.88 -6.61 37.92
N GLN A 519 6.86 -5.77 37.80
CA GLN A 519 5.46 -6.20 37.79
C GLN A 519 5.05 -6.65 36.38
N GLY A 520 4.29 -7.74 36.33
CA GLY A 520 3.82 -8.41 35.14
C GLY A 520 3.39 -9.84 35.45
N VAL A 521 2.75 -10.49 34.49
CA VAL A 521 2.26 -11.87 34.64
C VAL A 521 3.11 -12.87 33.87
N HIS A 522 3.06 -14.12 34.30
CA HIS A 522 3.41 -15.26 33.47
C HIS A 522 2.12 -15.98 33.06
N ILE A 523 1.89 -16.12 31.76
CA ILE A 523 0.79 -16.90 31.17
C ILE A 523 1.38 -18.16 30.56
N ASP A 524 0.77 -19.30 30.82
CA ASP A 524 1.12 -20.61 30.28
C ASP A 524 -0.15 -21.22 29.67
N LEU A 525 -0.23 -21.19 28.34
CA LEU A 525 -1.35 -21.72 27.56
C LEU A 525 -1.37 -23.26 27.58
N GLN A 526 -0.20 -23.91 27.64
CA GLN A 526 -0.12 -25.37 27.69
C GLN A 526 -0.64 -25.97 29.00
N THR A 527 -0.43 -25.30 30.14
CA THR A 527 -0.93 -25.77 31.45
C THR A 527 -2.16 -25.02 31.97
N GLY A 528 -2.68 -24.07 31.19
CA GLY A 528 -3.91 -23.32 31.50
C GLY A 528 -3.77 -22.45 32.74
N GLN A 529 -2.65 -21.72 32.90
CA GLN A 529 -2.31 -21.03 34.15
C GLN A 529 -1.80 -19.61 33.93
N LEU A 530 -2.23 -18.70 34.80
CA LEU A 530 -1.72 -17.33 34.90
C LEU A 530 -1.25 -17.05 36.33
N ASN A 531 0.01 -16.63 36.45
CA ASN A 531 0.74 -16.37 37.70
C ASN A 531 1.31 -14.94 37.73
N LEU A 532 1.61 -14.41 38.92
CA LEU A 532 2.43 -13.19 39.06
C LEU A 532 3.92 -13.52 38.92
N ARG A 533 4.66 -12.79 38.08
CA ARG A 533 6.12 -12.99 37.97
C ARG A 533 6.86 -12.69 39.27
N ALA A 534 6.37 -11.71 40.03
CA ALA A 534 6.95 -11.32 41.32
C ALA A 534 6.52 -12.24 42.50
N SER A 535 5.60 -13.19 42.29
CA SER A 535 5.10 -14.08 43.34
C SER A 535 4.59 -15.40 42.75
N PRO A 536 5.45 -16.21 42.10
CA PRO A 536 5.03 -17.40 41.36
C PRO A 536 4.46 -18.52 42.26
N ASP A 537 4.76 -18.51 43.57
CA ASP A 537 4.25 -19.49 44.53
C ASP A 537 2.77 -19.24 44.95
N THR A 538 2.16 -18.14 44.50
CA THR A 538 0.74 -17.84 44.78
C THR A 538 -0.15 -18.73 43.91
N PRO A 539 -1.32 -19.21 44.42
CA PRO A 539 -2.20 -20.05 43.63
C PRO A 539 -2.61 -19.38 42.30
N PRO A 540 -2.37 -20.02 41.13
CA PRO A 540 -2.66 -19.42 39.84
C PRO A 540 -4.14 -19.15 39.64
N LEU A 541 -4.45 -18.18 38.78
CA LEU A 541 -5.69 -18.21 38.00
C LEU A 541 -5.55 -19.38 37.00
N ARG A 542 -6.55 -20.26 36.95
CA ARG A 542 -6.61 -21.35 35.97
C ARG A 542 -7.58 -21.01 34.86
N PHE A 543 -7.24 -21.37 33.63
CA PHE A 543 -8.14 -21.25 32.48
C PHE A 543 -8.14 -22.55 31.66
N GLU A 544 -9.28 -22.86 31.05
CA GLU A 544 -9.52 -24.02 30.21
C GLU A 544 -10.22 -23.49 28.93
N SER A 545 -9.81 -23.93 27.74
CA SER A 545 -10.21 -23.36 26.44
C SER A 545 -10.00 -21.83 26.35
N VAL A 546 -8.77 -21.44 25.99
CA VAL A 546 -8.36 -20.06 25.71
C VAL A 546 -7.23 -20.12 24.70
N GLU A 547 -7.48 -19.65 23.49
CA GLU A 547 -6.54 -19.70 22.35
C GLU A 547 -5.92 -18.32 22.08
N THR A 548 -6.56 -17.25 22.54
CA THR A 548 -6.09 -15.87 22.38
C THR A 548 -5.71 -15.26 23.73
N VAL A 549 -4.54 -14.62 23.83
CA VAL A 549 -4.12 -13.84 25.02
C VAL A 549 -3.63 -12.44 24.67
N GLU A 550 -4.04 -11.43 25.45
CA GLU A 550 -3.52 -10.06 25.36
C GLU A 550 -2.88 -9.61 26.68
N THR A 551 -1.60 -9.25 26.64
CA THR A 551 -0.80 -8.93 27.84
C THR A 551 -1.09 -7.55 28.40
N LEU A 552 -0.69 -7.36 29.67
CA LEU A 552 -0.86 -6.10 30.38
C LEU A 552 0.11 -5.03 29.86
N ALA A 553 -0.44 -3.88 29.47
CA ALA A 553 0.34 -2.76 28.94
C ALA A 553 1.29 -2.11 29.97
N ASP A 554 2.42 -1.61 29.48
CA ASP A 554 3.51 -0.98 30.25
C ASP A 554 4.19 -1.92 31.30
N ALA A 555 3.72 -3.16 31.50
CA ALA A 555 4.29 -4.21 32.37
C ALA A 555 5.30 -5.12 31.64
N ALA A 556 6.10 -5.94 32.35
CA ALA A 556 6.99 -6.92 31.71
C ALA A 556 6.42 -8.34 31.87
N ASN A 557 5.79 -8.89 30.84
CA ASN A 557 5.09 -10.18 30.91
C ASN A 557 5.92 -11.33 30.28
N SER A 558 5.57 -12.58 30.60
CA SER A 558 6.14 -13.77 29.94
C SER A 558 5.07 -14.79 29.54
N ILE A 559 5.08 -15.24 28.30
CA ILE A 559 4.10 -16.18 27.75
C ILE A 559 4.83 -17.47 27.36
N THR A 560 4.31 -18.60 27.81
CA THR A 560 4.57 -19.91 27.20
C THR A 560 3.31 -20.31 26.46
N GLY A 561 3.43 -20.53 25.16
CA GLY A 561 2.34 -21.01 24.32
C GLY A 561 2.15 -22.52 24.42
N SER A 562 1.36 -23.06 23.52
CA SER A 562 0.87 -24.43 23.54
C SER A 562 1.59 -25.32 22.52
N SER A 563 0.91 -26.37 22.04
CA SER A 563 1.32 -27.13 20.86
C SER A 563 0.21 -27.08 19.78
N GLN A 564 -0.55 -25.99 19.80
CA GLN A 564 -1.64 -25.62 18.89
C GLN A 564 -1.37 -24.19 18.41
N ALA A 565 -2.08 -23.74 17.38
CA ALA A 565 -1.96 -22.37 16.89
C ALA A 565 -2.53 -21.38 17.92
N ASP A 566 -1.64 -20.66 18.59
CA ASP A 566 -1.96 -19.64 19.60
C ASP A 566 -2.03 -18.24 18.98
N ARG A 567 -2.78 -17.33 19.63
CA ARG A 567 -2.84 -15.92 19.24
C ARG A 567 -2.46 -14.99 20.37
N ILE A 568 -1.25 -14.43 20.30
CA ILE A 568 -0.60 -13.73 21.42
C ILE A 568 -0.41 -12.24 21.08
N VAL A 569 -0.93 -11.34 21.92
CA VAL A 569 -0.83 -9.89 21.73
C VAL A 569 0.03 -9.26 22.83
N LEU A 570 1.24 -8.84 22.46
CA LEU A 570 2.23 -8.27 23.37
C LEU A 570 2.10 -6.75 23.46
N ARG A 571 1.64 -6.23 24.60
CA ARG A 571 1.45 -4.80 24.90
C ARG A 571 2.37 -4.25 25.99
N GLY A 572 3.08 -5.12 26.70
CA GLY A 572 3.99 -4.75 27.77
C GLY A 572 5.29 -4.10 27.28
N ASN A 573 6.14 -3.69 28.21
CA ASN A 573 7.51 -3.28 27.94
C ASN A 573 8.44 -4.45 28.24
N ALA A 574 9.21 -4.89 27.24
CA ALA A 574 10.03 -6.10 27.30
C ALA A 574 9.24 -7.38 27.64
N ASP A 575 8.09 -7.56 26.99
CA ASP A 575 7.37 -8.83 26.97
C ASP A 575 8.21 -9.93 26.30
N ILE A 576 8.12 -11.16 26.80
CA ILE A 576 8.78 -12.34 26.24
C ILE A 576 7.72 -13.40 25.92
N ALA A 577 7.61 -13.82 24.66
CA ALA A 577 6.79 -14.97 24.27
C ALA A 577 7.67 -16.11 23.74
N ASP A 578 7.35 -17.33 24.15
CA ASP A 578 7.87 -18.59 23.61
C ASP A 578 6.64 -19.45 23.26
N THR A 579 6.21 -19.40 22.01
CA THR A 579 4.84 -19.81 21.62
C THR A 579 4.69 -21.32 21.43
N GLY A 580 5.81 -22.03 21.30
CA GLY A 580 5.84 -23.49 21.36
C GLY A 580 5.92 -24.12 19.99
N ALA A 581 4.82 -24.71 19.52
CA ALA A 581 4.71 -25.26 18.16
C ALA A 581 3.27 -25.13 17.67
N GLY A 582 3.08 -24.52 16.52
CA GLY A 582 1.77 -24.08 16.04
C GLY A 582 1.93 -23.20 14.81
N ALA A 583 0.83 -22.71 14.26
CA ALA A 583 0.88 -21.61 13.29
C ALA A 583 0.52 -20.34 14.06
N ASP A 584 1.48 -19.81 14.81
CA ASP A 584 1.17 -18.85 15.88
C ASP A 584 1.06 -17.42 15.34
N THR A 585 0.10 -16.65 15.85
CA THR A 585 -0.08 -15.24 15.47
C THR A 585 0.35 -14.31 16.60
N ILE A 586 1.51 -13.67 16.45
CA ILE A 586 2.14 -12.82 17.47
C ILE A 586 2.03 -11.33 17.09
N VAL A 587 1.15 -10.59 17.77
CA VAL A 587 0.95 -9.15 17.56
C VAL A 587 1.78 -8.34 18.56
N ILE A 588 2.85 -7.70 18.09
CA ILE A 588 3.80 -6.93 18.91
C ILE A 588 3.44 -5.44 18.86
N LYS A 589 2.79 -4.97 19.93
CA LYS A 589 2.43 -3.55 20.16
C LYS A 589 3.38 -2.86 21.16
N GLY A 590 4.02 -3.65 22.03
CA GLY A 590 4.90 -3.20 23.10
C GLY A 590 6.37 -2.99 22.66
N PRO A 591 7.13 -2.06 23.29
CA PRO A 591 8.54 -1.86 22.99
C PRO A 591 9.42 -2.92 23.66
N ASN A 592 10.59 -3.20 23.08
CA ASN A 592 11.62 -4.11 23.60
C ASN A 592 11.19 -5.58 23.69
N SER A 593 10.07 -5.95 23.07
CA SER A 593 9.51 -7.31 23.12
C SER A 593 10.37 -8.33 22.37
N GLN A 594 10.35 -9.56 22.88
CA GLN A 594 10.94 -10.73 22.28
C GLN A 594 9.88 -11.81 22.05
N ALA A 595 9.87 -12.42 20.86
CA ALA A 595 9.01 -13.56 20.54
C ALA A 595 9.84 -14.67 19.90
N ASN A 596 9.55 -15.92 20.27
CA ASN A 596 10.03 -17.14 19.63
C ASN A 596 8.79 -17.91 19.15
N GLY A 597 8.63 -18.03 17.83
CA GLY A 597 7.54 -18.80 17.21
C GLY A 597 7.71 -20.31 17.39
N GLY A 598 8.97 -20.77 17.37
CA GLY A 598 9.27 -22.19 17.45
C GLY A 598 9.09 -22.86 16.09
N PRO A 599 8.56 -24.10 16.03
CA PRO A 599 8.26 -24.78 14.78
C PRO A 599 6.81 -24.56 14.30
N GLY A 600 6.66 -23.79 13.22
CA GLY A 600 5.47 -23.78 12.36
C GLY A 600 5.34 -22.52 11.49
N GLU A 601 4.16 -22.29 10.91
CA GLU A 601 3.91 -21.14 10.02
C GLU A 601 3.56 -19.88 10.83
N ASP A 602 4.59 -19.26 11.44
CA ASP A 602 4.40 -18.16 12.39
C ASP A 602 4.18 -16.79 11.72
N HIS A 603 3.23 -16.03 12.24
CA HIS A 603 2.83 -14.71 11.74
C HIS A 603 3.04 -13.61 12.80
N TYR A 604 4.06 -12.79 12.58
CA TYR A 604 4.37 -11.63 13.40
C TYR A 604 3.72 -10.36 12.83
N ILE A 605 3.05 -9.58 13.68
CA ILE A 605 2.49 -8.27 13.32
C ILE A 605 3.11 -7.20 14.21
N ILE A 606 4.03 -6.40 13.67
CA ILE A 606 4.86 -5.43 14.40
C ILE A 606 4.30 -4.02 14.19
N ALA A 607 3.90 -3.38 15.28
CA ALA A 607 3.29 -2.05 15.26
C ALA A 607 4.29 -0.92 14.94
N ASP A 608 3.76 0.21 14.47
CA ASP A 608 4.53 1.41 14.07
C ASP A 608 5.50 1.95 15.14
N LYS A 609 5.18 1.72 16.42
CA LYS A 609 5.83 2.32 17.60
C LYS A 609 6.43 1.29 18.55
N THR A 610 6.86 0.15 18.04
CA THR A 610 7.83 -0.68 18.77
C THR A 610 9.21 -0.02 18.71
N ASP A 611 9.94 0.02 19.83
CA ASP A 611 11.38 0.30 19.82
C ASP A 611 12.12 -0.93 19.25
N ALA A 612 13.20 -1.41 19.89
CA ALA A 612 13.82 -2.67 19.47
C ALA A 612 12.82 -3.83 19.59
N THR A 613 12.78 -4.72 18.60
CA THR A 613 11.99 -5.97 18.65
C THR A 613 12.88 -7.14 18.26
N THR A 614 12.76 -8.27 18.98
CA THR A 614 13.50 -9.49 18.67
C THR A 614 12.56 -10.63 18.33
N LEU A 615 12.73 -11.19 17.14
CA LEU A 615 12.09 -12.45 16.73
C LEU A 615 13.12 -13.58 16.84
N ILE A 616 12.68 -14.80 17.13
CA ILE A 616 13.50 -16.01 17.08
C ILE A 616 12.75 -17.02 16.21
N GLU A 617 13.46 -17.50 15.20
CA GLU A 617 12.92 -18.38 14.17
C GLU A 617 13.81 -19.59 14.00
N ASP A 618 13.19 -20.77 13.82
CA ASP A 618 13.94 -22.02 13.80
C ASP A 618 14.36 -22.47 12.38
N GLY A 619 13.67 -21.95 11.35
CA GLY A 619 13.92 -22.19 9.91
C GLY A 619 13.32 -23.48 9.34
N GLN A 620 12.55 -24.25 10.12
CA GLN A 620 11.87 -25.45 9.63
C GLN A 620 10.72 -25.09 8.70
N ASP A 621 9.91 -24.11 9.08
CA ASP A 621 8.74 -23.65 8.32
C ASP A 621 8.86 -22.16 7.94
N PRO A 622 8.03 -21.64 7.02
CA PRO A 622 8.08 -20.23 6.63
C PRO A 622 7.28 -19.32 7.56
N SER A 623 7.87 -18.19 7.92
CA SER A 623 7.26 -17.19 8.80
C SER A 623 7.09 -15.83 8.12
N LEU A 624 5.95 -15.19 8.41
CA LEU A 624 5.52 -13.90 7.86
C LEU A 624 5.70 -12.79 8.90
N ILE A 625 6.34 -11.70 8.49
CA ILE A 625 6.56 -10.52 9.33
C ILE A 625 5.85 -9.32 8.70
N ASP A 626 4.67 -8.98 9.22
CA ASP A 626 3.98 -7.73 8.91
C ASP A 626 4.60 -6.58 9.70
N LEU A 627 5.04 -5.55 8.99
CA LEU A 627 5.50 -4.29 9.54
C LEU A 627 4.45 -3.21 9.26
N ASP A 628 3.97 -2.52 10.30
CA ASP A 628 3.16 -1.30 10.14
C ASP A 628 4.01 -0.08 9.68
N TRP A 629 5.09 -0.35 8.95
CA TRP A 629 6.03 0.60 8.37
C TRP A 629 5.87 0.61 6.85
N THR A 630 6.01 1.78 6.21
CA THR A 630 6.09 1.86 4.74
C THR A 630 7.45 1.35 4.23
N LEU A 631 7.53 0.96 2.95
CA LEU A 631 8.77 0.53 2.31
C LEU A 631 9.92 1.54 2.51
N GLU A 632 9.61 2.82 2.33
CA GLU A 632 10.54 3.96 2.48
C GLU A 632 11.13 4.09 3.90
N ARG A 633 10.39 3.67 4.94
CA ARG A 633 10.88 3.73 6.32
C ARG A 633 12.00 2.72 6.58
N ILE A 634 12.12 1.65 5.78
CA ILE A 634 13.19 0.65 5.89
C ILE A 634 14.47 1.21 5.25
N GLN A 635 15.55 1.27 6.04
CA GLN A 635 16.80 1.93 5.66
C GLN A 635 17.97 0.97 5.42
N GLY A 636 17.77 -0.33 5.65
CA GLY A 636 18.77 -1.34 5.32
C GLY A 636 18.66 -2.60 6.17
N TRP A 637 19.21 -3.67 5.61
CA TRP A 637 19.24 -5.03 6.15
C TRP A 637 20.69 -5.44 6.33
N ARG A 638 21.01 -6.12 7.43
CA ARG A 638 22.37 -6.62 7.69
C ARG A 638 22.37 -7.83 8.59
N VAL A 639 23.38 -8.68 8.45
CA VAL A 639 23.64 -9.80 9.36
C VAL A 639 24.61 -9.35 10.43
N GLU A 640 24.17 -9.32 11.69
CA GLU A 640 24.99 -9.04 12.87
C GLU A 640 25.20 -10.34 13.65
N GLY A 641 26.47 -10.77 13.79
CA GLY A 641 26.76 -12.12 14.25
C GLY A 641 26.07 -13.15 13.36
N THR A 642 25.06 -13.85 13.89
CA THR A 642 24.22 -14.84 13.20
C THR A 642 22.75 -14.41 12.99
N SER A 643 22.40 -13.17 13.31
CA SER A 643 21.02 -12.65 13.27
C SER A 643 20.84 -11.66 12.11
N LEU A 644 19.66 -11.66 11.48
CA LEU A 644 19.27 -10.64 10.51
C LEU A 644 18.71 -9.42 11.26
N VAL A 645 19.17 -8.22 10.92
CA VAL A 645 18.73 -6.96 11.51
C VAL A 645 18.17 -6.07 10.41
N LEU A 646 16.87 -5.80 10.46
CA LEU A 646 16.21 -4.74 9.70
C LEU A 646 16.36 -3.45 10.50
N SER A 647 16.70 -2.35 9.83
CA SER A 647 16.76 -1.02 10.44
C SER A 647 15.81 -0.04 9.76
N ALA A 648 15.15 0.78 10.57
CA ALA A 648 14.10 1.70 10.14
C ALA A 648 14.28 3.10 10.75
N LEU A 649 13.75 4.12 10.06
CA LEU A 649 13.69 5.49 10.59
C LEU A 649 12.78 5.56 11.83
N HIS A 650 13.08 6.52 12.70
CA HIS A 650 12.29 6.81 13.89
C HIS A 650 12.04 8.32 14.04
N GLY A 651 10.79 8.69 14.29
CA GLY A 651 10.33 10.07 14.31
C GLY A 651 10.16 10.65 12.90
N ILE A 652 9.53 11.83 12.83
CA ILE A 652 9.04 12.48 11.58
C ILE A 652 10.13 12.65 10.50
N ASP A 653 11.38 12.86 10.93
CA ASP A 653 12.53 13.17 10.06
C ASP A 653 13.66 12.13 10.16
N GLY A 654 13.40 10.98 10.80
CA GLY A 654 14.46 10.03 11.18
C GLY A 654 15.43 10.56 12.26
N LYS A 655 15.04 11.63 12.97
CA LYS A 655 15.84 12.34 13.98
C LYS A 655 16.00 11.63 15.33
N LEU A 656 15.23 10.57 15.57
CA LEU A 656 15.40 9.70 16.73
C LEU A 656 16.28 8.50 16.35
N PRO A 657 16.94 7.82 17.31
CA PRO A 657 17.70 6.61 17.04
C PRO A 657 16.86 5.58 16.26
N ARG A 658 17.48 4.98 15.23
CA ARG A 658 16.81 4.02 14.34
C ARG A 658 16.18 2.87 15.13
N ILE A 659 14.97 2.49 14.74
CA ILE A 659 14.28 1.30 15.23
C ILE A 659 14.83 0.06 14.52
N THR A 660 14.83 -1.09 15.18
CA THR A 660 15.32 -2.36 14.63
C THR A 660 14.41 -3.54 14.93
N VAL A 661 14.20 -4.39 13.94
CA VAL A 661 13.69 -5.76 14.10
C VAL A 661 14.85 -6.71 13.88
N THR A 662 15.18 -7.49 14.91
CA THR A 662 16.26 -8.48 14.89
C THR A 662 15.67 -9.88 14.86
N VAL A 663 15.87 -10.62 13.77
CA VAL A 663 15.47 -12.03 13.65
C VAL A 663 16.68 -12.91 13.96
N LYS A 664 16.58 -13.72 15.00
CA LYS A 664 17.58 -14.70 15.42
C LYS A 664 17.32 -16.05 14.75
N GLY A 665 18.35 -16.90 14.70
CA GLY A 665 18.27 -18.25 14.10
C GLY A 665 18.63 -18.33 12.61
N ILE A 666 18.96 -17.20 11.98
CA ILE A 666 19.21 -17.09 10.54
C ILE A 666 20.46 -17.82 10.09
N TYR A 667 21.56 -17.72 10.84
CA TYR A 667 22.80 -18.44 10.57
C TYR A 667 23.21 -19.34 11.74
N ARG A 668 23.99 -20.38 11.43
CA ARG A 668 24.75 -21.18 12.39
C ARG A 668 26.24 -20.86 12.25
N GLN A 669 26.90 -20.57 13.37
CA GLN A 669 28.36 -20.39 13.40
C GLN A 669 29.06 -21.76 13.31
N GLU A 670 30.00 -21.90 12.39
CA GLU A 670 30.89 -23.05 12.28
C GLU A 670 32.33 -22.56 12.11
N ALA A 671 33.17 -22.76 13.13
CA ALA A 671 34.52 -22.21 13.22
C ALA A 671 34.57 -20.68 12.94
N ASP A 672 35.19 -20.29 11.83
CA ASP A 672 35.34 -18.91 11.32
C ASP A 672 34.24 -18.50 10.32
N LYS A 673 33.31 -19.40 10.01
CA LYS A 673 32.23 -19.20 9.03
C LYS A 673 30.83 -19.18 9.68
N ARG A 674 29.87 -18.67 8.92
CA ARG A 674 28.44 -18.66 9.22
C ARG A 674 27.72 -19.34 8.06
N LEU A 675 27.01 -20.43 8.33
CA LEU A 675 26.19 -21.13 7.34
C LEU A 675 24.73 -20.74 7.50
N LEU A 676 24.02 -20.54 6.39
CA LEU A 676 22.61 -20.19 6.39
C LEU A 676 21.78 -21.34 7.00
N ARG A 677 20.85 -20.99 7.90
CA ARG A 677 19.93 -21.92 8.57
C ARG A 677 18.47 -21.61 8.23
N ASN A 678 18.09 -20.34 8.16
CA ASN A 678 16.75 -19.91 7.81
C ASN A 678 16.78 -18.89 6.66
N ASP A 679 16.13 -19.22 5.55
CA ASP A 679 15.91 -18.36 4.39
C ASP A 679 14.42 -18.20 4.03
N LYS A 680 13.51 -18.67 4.89
CA LYS A 680 12.06 -18.81 4.63
C LYS A 680 11.22 -17.62 5.13
N LEU A 681 11.88 -16.49 5.39
CA LEU A 681 11.23 -15.28 5.91
C LEU A 681 10.62 -14.43 4.78
N ILE A 682 9.37 -14.05 4.95
CA ILE A 682 8.71 -13.00 4.14
C ILE A 682 8.40 -11.81 5.04
N VAL A 683 8.71 -10.61 4.56
CA VAL A 683 8.40 -9.35 5.24
C VAL A 683 7.42 -8.55 4.40
N ARG A 684 6.30 -8.13 4.96
CA ARG A 684 5.31 -7.28 4.29
C ARG A 684 5.24 -5.91 4.95
N THR A 685 5.15 -4.86 4.14
CA THR A 685 5.07 -3.47 4.59
C THR A 685 3.63 -2.98 4.64
N LYS A 686 3.38 -1.86 5.35
CA LYS A 686 2.08 -1.16 5.46
C LYS A 686 1.51 -0.76 4.10
N ASP A 687 2.38 -0.38 3.17
CA ASP A 687 2.07 -0.08 1.77
C ASP A 687 2.03 -1.33 0.87
N LEU A 688 1.98 -2.53 1.46
CA LEU A 688 1.76 -3.84 0.83
C LEU A 688 2.88 -4.36 -0.08
N TYR A 689 4.12 -3.88 0.05
CA TYR A 689 5.25 -4.56 -0.61
C TYR A 689 5.55 -5.87 0.11
N SER A 690 5.81 -6.93 -0.65
CA SER A 690 6.32 -8.21 -0.13
C SER A 690 7.80 -8.34 -0.43
N LEU A 691 8.61 -8.60 0.60
CA LEU A 691 10.07 -8.58 0.56
C LEU A 691 10.62 -9.93 1.05
N LYS A 692 11.60 -10.51 0.36
CA LYS A 692 12.41 -11.64 0.87
C LYS A 692 13.86 -11.20 1.11
N PRO A 693 14.47 -11.48 2.27
CA PRO A 693 15.91 -11.29 2.49
C PRO A 693 16.76 -12.07 1.48
N ASP A 694 17.73 -11.40 0.84
CA ASP A 694 18.69 -12.03 -0.08
C ASP A 694 19.92 -12.50 0.72
N LEU A 695 19.83 -13.69 1.31
CA LEU A 695 20.80 -14.21 2.27
C LEU A 695 21.80 -15.16 1.59
N PRO A 696 23.12 -14.87 1.64
CA PRO A 696 24.14 -15.80 1.16
C PRO A 696 24.16 -17.13 1.93
N GLN A 697 24.33 -18.24 1.23
CA GLN A 697 24.40 -19.59 1.83
C GLN A 697 25.55 -19.76 2.84
N GLN A 698 26.64 -19.00 2.66
CA GLN A 698 27.77 -18.90 3.58
C GLN A 698 28.21 -17.44 3.68
N LEU A 699 28.56 -17.01 4.90
CA LEU A 699 29.33 -15.79 5.15
C LEU A 699 30.63 -16.16 5.86
N ASP A 700 31.73 -15.55 5.43
CA ASP A 700 33.02 -15.70 6.11
C ASP A 700 33.16 -14.68 7.26
N GLY A 701 34.01 -14.99 8.24
CA GLY A 701 34.29 -14.14 9.38
C GLY A 701 33.08 -13.92 10.31
N ARG A 702 33.20 -12.90 11.17
CA ARG A 702 32.18 -12.50 12.15
C ARG A 702 31.71 -11.05 12.02
N ASP A 703 32.25 -10.33 11.04
CA ASP A 703 31.91 -8.92 10.82
C ASP A 703 30.46 -8.77 10.37
N ASN A 704 29.91 -7.58 10.58
CA ASN A 704 28.56 -7.23 10.15
C ASN A 704 28.53 -7.11 8.62
N VAL A 705 27.63 -7.86 7.97
CA VAL A 705 27.52 -7.90 6.50
C VAL A 705 26.20 -7.26 6.08
N GLY A 706 26.25 -6.21 5.25
CA GLY A 706 25.05 -5.69 4.60
C GLY A 706 24.48 -6.72 3.62
N VAL A 707 23.16 -6.92 3.66
CA VAL A 707 22.46 -7.83 2.74
C VAL A 707 21.34 -7.09 2.02
N ASN A 708 20.95 -7.59 0.86
CA ASN A 708 19.85 -7.03 0.11
C ASN A 708 18.51 -7.70 0.49
N ALA A 709 17.42 -7.16 -0.04
CA ALA A 709 16.14 -7.85 -0.11
C ALA A 709 15.56 -7.76 -1.53
N ILE A 710 14.75 -8.75 -1.89
CA ILE A 710 14.10 -8.88 -3.19
C ILE A 710 12.63 -8.50 -3.02
N ILE A 711 12.14 -7.56 -3.83
CA ILE A 711 10.72 -7.23 -3.89
C ILE A 711 10.02 -8.31 -4.70
N LEU A 712 9.24 -9.15 -4.02
CA LEU A 712 8.46 -10.22 -4.63
C LEU A 712 7.17 -9.68 -5.27
N ALA A 713 6.52 -8.72 -4.58
CA ALA A 713 5.31 -8.06 -5.05
C ALA A 713 5.42 -6.56 -4.79
N ARG A 714 4.95 -5.75 -5.76
CA ARG A 714 4.86 -4.30 -5.62
C ARG A 714 3.70 -3.97 -4.68
N GLY A 715 3.92 -3.02 -3.78
CA GLY A 715 2.88 -2.48 -2.92
C GLY A 715 1.82 -1.65 -3.66
N LYS A 716 0.80 -1.22 -2.91
CA LYS A 716 -0.29 -0.39 -3.43
C LYS A 716 0.29 0.91 -4.00
N PRO A 717 0.02 1.26 -5.28
CA PRO A 717 0.55 2.49 -5.85
C PRO A 717 0.01 3.70 -5.11
N ALA A 718 0.92 4.58 -4.68
CA ALA A 718 0.56 5.88 -4.12
C ALA A 718 -0.12 6.77 -5.19
N THR A 719 -0.94 7.73 -4.76
CA THR A 719 -1.49 8.77 -5.63
C THR A 719 -0.33 9.49 -6.33
N PRO A 720 -0.25 9.49 -7.68
CA PRO A 720 0.86 10.13 -8.38
C PRO A 720 0.91 11.63 -8.09
N PRO A 721 2.11 12.24 -7.99
CA PRO A 721 2.25 13.67 -7.80
C PRO A 721 1.67 14.47 -8.98
N GLN A 722 1.08 15.62 -8.67
CA GLN A 722 0.62 16.59 -9.65
C GLN A 722 1.84 17.18 -10.38
N LEU A 723 1.83 17.12 -11.70
CA LEU A 723 2.86 17.72 -12.54
C LEU A 723 2.82 19.26 -12.46
N LEU A 724 3.97 19.89 -12.26
CA LEU A 724 4.16 21.34 -12.33
C LEU A 724 5.06 21.70 -13.52
N ASN A 725 4.47 21.87 -14.70
CA ASN A 725 5.18 22.20 -15.94
C ASN A 725 5.53 23.69 -16.08
N GLY A 726 6.01 24.32 -14.99
CA GLY A 726 6.30 25.76 -14.96
C GLY A 726 5.07 26.65 -14.71
N GLY A 727 5.30 27.95 -14.51
CA GLY A 727 4.26 28.95 -14.28
C GLY A 727 3.74 29.03 -12.83
N ASP A 728 2.60 29.72 -12.66
CA ASP A 728 1.96 29.97 -11.36
C ASP A 728 0.93 28.88 -11.00
N HIS A 729 1.14 28.21 -9.87
CA HIS A 729 0.28 27.17 -9.31
C HIS A 729 -0.19 27.50 -7.89
N VAL A 730 -1.20 26.78 -7.39
CA VAL A 730 -1.74 26.95 -6.04
C VAL A 730 -1.64 25.63 -5.27
N ALA A 731 -1.08 25.67 -4.06
CA ALA A 731 -0.98 24.50 -3.20
C ALA A 731 -2.37 24.04 -2.71
N SER A 732 -2.62 22.73 -2.78
CA SER A 732 -3.84 22.09 -2.30
C SER A 732 -4.03 22.26 -0.79
N SER A 733 -5.29 22.40 -0.37
CA SER A 733 -5.71 22.44 1.04
C SER A 733 -5.95 21.07 1.68
N ALA A 734 -5.67 19.97 0.94
CA ALA A 734 -5.70 18.63 1.48
C ALA A 734 -4.66 18.43 2.60
N SER A 735 -4.90 17.48 3.52
CA SER A 735 -3.98 17.16 4.62
C SER A 735 -2.60 16.76 4.12
N HIS A 736 -2.56 16.02 3.00
CA HIS A 736 -1.35 15.68 2.26
C HIS A 736 -1.58 15.96 0.78
N SER A 737 -0.58 16.52 0.09
CA SER A 737 -0.55 16.60 -1.37
C SER A 737 0.87 16.42 -1.90
N SER A 738 0.99 16.10 -3.19
CA SER A 738 2.28 15.77 -3.81
C SER A 738 2.41 16.43 -5.18
N TYR A 739 3.60 16.95 -5.49
CA TYR A 739 3.89 17.64 -6.76
C TYR A 739 5.20 17.15 -7.37
N PHE A 740 5.33 17.22 -8.69
CA PHE A 740 6.55 16.87 -9.42
C PHE A 740 7.06 18.06 -10.24
N VAL A 741 8.36 18.33 -10.16
CA VAL A 741 9.03 19.41 -10.89
C VAL A 741 10.18 18.82 -11.70
N TYR A 742 10.05 18.81 -13.04
CA TYR A 742 11.12 18.42 -13.96
C TYR A 742 12.20 19.50 -14.07
N ARG A 743 13.45 19.08 -14.30
CA ARG A 743 14.54 19.98 -14.71
C ARG A 743 14.27 20.65 -16.05
N HIS A 744 15.01 21.71 -16.38
CA HIS A 744 15.08 22.37 -17.70
C HIS A 744 13.77 22.97 -18.29
N LEU A 745 12.57 22.63 -17.80
CA LEU A 745 11.32 23.34 -18.13
C LEU A 745 11.27 24.71 -17.44
N ALA A 746 10.28 25.55 -17.79
CA ALA A 746 10.07 26.85 -17.17
C ALA A 746 10.03 26.85 -15.62
N SER A 747 10.41 27.99 -15.04
CA SER A 747 10.40 28.20 -13.59
C SER A 747 8.98 28.15 -13.03
N THR A 748 8.86 27.69 -11.77
CA THR A 748 7.57 27.35 -11.12
C THR A 748 7.36 28.17 -9.86
N VAL A 749 6.15 28.70 -9.67
CA VAL A 749 5.71 29.31 -8.42
C VAL A 749 4.57 28.47 -7.85
N LEU A 750 4.68 28.05 -6.59
CA LEU A 750 3.62 27.33 -5.86
C LEU A 750 3.13 28.22 -4.71
N ALA A 751 1.95 28.82 -4.88
CA ALA A 751 1.40 29.78 -3.92
C ALA A 751 0.45 29.12 -2.90
N VAL A 752 0.68 29.40 -1.62
CA VAL A 752 -0.19 28.94 -0.53
C VAL A 752 -1.34 29.94 -0.33
N ARG A 753 -2.58 29.54 -0.66
CA ARG A 753 -3.77 30.40 -0.53
C ARG A 753 -4.68 30.05 0.66
N HIS A 754 -4.25 29.14 1.50
CA HIS A 754 -4.94 28.69 2.71
C HIS A 754 -4.00 28.72 3.91
N VAL A 755 -4.52 28.34 5.08
CA VAL A 755 -3.76 28.32 6.32
C VAL A 755 -4.07 27.01 7.04
N SER A 756 -3.05 26.18 7.25
CA SER A 756 -3.13 25.07 8.18
C SER A 756 -1.73 24.64 8.65
N GLU A 757 -1.58 24.50 9.97
CA GLU A 757 -0.34 24.03 10.59
C GLU A 757 -0.17 22.50 10.46
N THR A 758 -1.22 21.78 10.01
CA THR A 758 -1.22 20.31 9.87
C THR A 758 -1.16 19.80 8.43
N THR A 759 -1.31 20.67 7.42
CA THR A 759 -1.19 20.27 6.01
C THR A 759 0.27 20.18 5.58
N LEU A 760 0.60 19.15 4.80
CA LEU A 760 1.93 18.87 4.26
C LEU A 760 1.90 18.66 2.74
N SER A 761 2.84 19.28 2.03
CA SER A 761 3.09 19.00 0.62
C SER A 761 4.48 18.41 0.39
N THR A 762 4.54 17.31 -0.37
CA THR A 762 5.79 16.70 -0.83
C THR A 762 6.08 17.15 -2.27
N LEU A 763 7.24 17.75 -2.51
CA LEU A 763 7.71 18.13 -3.84
C LEU A 763 8.82 17.17 -4.26
N PHE A 764 8.54 16.37 -5.29
CA PHE A 764 9.50 15.54 -5.99
C PHE A 764 10.22 16.42 -7.01
N LEU A 765 11.54 16.55 -6.87
CA LEU A 765 12.37 17.43 -7.69
C LEU A 765 13.31 16.55 -8.52
N ASP A 766 13.22 16.66 -9.84
CA ASP A 766 14.13 15.99 -10.79
C ASP A 766 15.51 16.70 -10.82
N TYR A 767 16.10 16.87 -9.65
CA TYR A 767 17.42 17.43 -9.39
C TYR A 767 18.06 16.59 -8.30
N ASP A 768 19.35 16.31 -8.41
CA ASP A 768 20.13 15.79 -7.29
C ASP A 768 20.32 16.92 -6.26
N SER A 769 20.51 16.58 -4.99
CA SER A 769 20.68 17.54 -3.88
C SER A 769 21.77 18.59 -4.15
N HIS A 770 22.87 18.18 -4.78
CA HIS A 770 24.01 19.03 -5.13
C HIS A 770 23.75 19.99 -6.30
N GLU A 771 22.65 19.83 -7.05
CA GLU A 771 22.24 20.74 -8.13
C GLU A 771 21.49 21.99 -7.59
N ILE A 772 21.24 22.09 -6.28
CA ILE A 772 20.72 23.31 -5.63
C ILE A 772 21.85 24.34 -5.53
N GLU A 773 21.77 25.41 -6.33
CA GLU A 773 22.77 26.49 -6.34
C GLU A 773 22.53 27.51 -5.21
N ALA A 774 21.27 27.87 -4.96
CA ALA A 774 20.92 28.84 -3.93
C ALA A 774 19.52 28.61 -3.34
N VAL A 775 19.37 29.01 -2.08
CA VAL A 775 18.09 29.09 -1.36
C VAL A 775 17.91 30.53 -0.90
N GLU A 776 16.97 31.24 -1.51
CA GLU A 776 16.73 32.67 -1.34
C GLU A 776 15.38 32.90 -0.66
N ALA A 777 15.35 33.63 0.46
CA ALA A 777 14.10 34.10 1.05
C ALA A 777 13.81 35.54 0.63
N GLN A 778 12.54 35.82 0.33
CA GLN A 778 12.02 37.16 0.07
C GLN A 778 10.88 37.44 1.05
N TYR A 779 10.85 38.62 1.65
CA TYR A 779 9.76 39.03 2.54
C TYR A 779 9.66 40.55 2.65
N THR A 780 8.48 41.04 3.04
CA THR A 780 8.26 42.45 3.38
C THR A 780 8.15 42.59 4.89
N VAL A 781 9.02 43.39 5.52
CA VAL A 781 8.93 43.72 6.94
C VAL A 781 8.52 45.18 7.16
N ARG A 782 7.50 45.39 8.00
CA ARG A 782 7.03 46.71 8.43
C ARG A 782 7.41 46.94 9.89
N SER A 783 7.99 48.11 10.18
CA SER A 783 8.23 48.57 11.55
C SER A 783 7.22 49.65 11.95
N THR A 784 6.58 49.48 13.11
CA THR A 784 5.68 50.48 13.71
C THR A 784 6.10 50.76 15.15
N ARG A 785 6.41 52.02 15.47
CA ARG A 785 6.81 52.42 16.82
C ARG A 785 5.60 52.79 17.68
N ASN A 786 5.53 52.26 18.90
CA ASN A 786 4.52 52.59 19.89
C ASN A 786 5.18 52.85 21.25
N ILE A 787 5.12 54.11 21.71
CA ILE A 787 5.79 54.62 22.92
C ILE A 787 7.29 54.28 22.88
N ASN A 788 7.72 53.28 23.67
CA ASN A 788 9.12 52.88 23.85
C ASN A 788 9.50 51.63 23.04
N SER A 789 8.55 50.95 22.40
CA SER A 789 8.78 49.70 21.66
C SER A 789 8.58 49.86 20.15
N GLU A 790 9.35 49.10 19.39
CA GLU A 790 9.20 49.00 17.93
C GLU A 790 8.68 47.62 17.57
N TYR A 791 7.57 47.58 16.83
CA TYR A 791 6.87 46.35 16.48
C TYR A 791 7.19 45.99 15.03
N LEU A 792 7.74 44.80 14.81
CA LEU A 792 7.99 44.25 13.48
C LEU A 792 6.84 43.33 13.06
N ARG A 793 6.43 43.43 11.80
CA ARG A 793 5.43 42.55 11.16
C ARG A 793 5.89 42.12 9.78
N TYR A 794 5.65 40.85 9.46
CA TYR A 794 6.17 40.19 8.27
C TYR A 794 5.03 39.78 7.33
N GLN A 795 5.22 40.04 6.04
CA GLN A 795 4.27 39.76 4.95
C GLN A 795 5.02 39.24 3.72
N ASP A 796 4.29 38.68 2.76
CA ASP A 796 4.81 38.23 1.45
C ASP A 796 6.01 37.27 1.56
N VAL A 797 6.00 36.36 2.56
CA VAL A 797 7.15 35.52 2.90
C VAL A 797 7.25 34.33 1.95
N ASN A 798 8.24 34.39 1.06
CA ASN A 798 8.50 33.44 0.00
C ASN A 798 9.89 32.80 0.17
N LEU A 799 10.04 31.55 -0.27
CA LEU A 799 11.33 30.88 -0.40
C LEU A 799 11.51 30.40 -1.83
N THR A 800 12.64 30.73 -2.45
CA THR A 800 12.98 30.33 -3.82
C THR A 800 14.22 29.44 -3.81
N LEU A 801 14.09 28.24 -4.36
CA LEU A 801 15.23 27.42 -4.74
C LEU A 801 15.65 27.80 -6.16
N ARG A 802 16.96 27.98 -6.39
CA ARG A 802 17.56 28.18 -7.69
C ARG A 802 18.52 27.02 -7.97
N PHE A 803 18.36 26.37 -9.11
CA PHE A 803 19.17 25.21 -9.52
C PHE A 803 20.28 25.65 -10.50
N MET A 804 21.27 24.79 -10.73
CA MET A 804 22.43 25.08 -11.60
C MET A 804 22.05 25.46 -13.03
N ASP A 805 20.95 24.92 -13.56
CA ASP A 805 20.38 25.28 -14.87
C ASP A 805 19.60 26.61 -14.88
N GLN A 806 19.67 27.36 -13.78
CA GLN A 806 18.98 28.63 -13.51
C GLN A 806 17.45 28.55 -13.38
N LYS A 807 16.86 27.35 -13.42
CA LYS A 807 15.44 27.17 -13.07
C LYS A 807 15.21 27.61 -11.63
N ARG A 808 14.05 28.21 -11.37
CA ARG A 808 13.59 28.61 -10.05
C ARG A 808 12.33 27.87 -9.64
N LEU A 809 12.25 27.51 -8.36
CA LEU A 809 11.06 27.01 -7.69
C LEU A 809 10.75 27.90 -6.49
N THR A 810 9.67 28.69 -6.58
CA THR A 810 9.28 29.62 -5.51
C THR A 810 8.07 29.09 -4.74
N LEU A 811 8.28 28.76 -3.47
CA LEU A 811 7.23 28.53 -2.48
C LEU A 811 6.73 29.90 -1.99
N LYS A 812 5.57 30.33 -2.50
CA LYS A 812 5.01 31.66 -2.29
C LYS A 812 3.99 31.67 -1.15
N ASP A 813 4.03 32.73 -0.33
CA ASP A 813 3.18 32.93 0.84
C ASP A 813 3.28 31.79 1.88
N MET A 814 4.45 31.14 1.97
CA MET A 814 4.71 29.93 2.77
C MET A 814 4.79 30.16 4.29
N ALA A 815 4.86 31.42 4.74
CA ALA A 815 4.91 31.78 6.14
C ALA A 815 4.21 33.12 6.41
N ARG A 816 3.82 33.33 7.67
CA ARG A 816 3.13 34.53 8.15
C ARG A 816 3.52 34.88 9.59
N ASP A 817 3.20 36.10 10.02
CA ASP A 817 3.24 36.46 11.45
C ASP A 817 2.39 35.50 12.30
N ARG A 818 2.92 35.11 13.45
CA ARG A 818 2.19 34.33 14.47
C ARG A 818 1.02 35.14 15.04
N ALA A 819 -0.12 34.47 15.24
CA ALA A 819 -1.27 35.07 15.89
C ALA A 819 -1.01 35.30 17.39
N GLY A 820 -1.31 36.50 17.89
CA GLY A 820 -1.16 36.87 19.31
C GLY A 820 -0.45 38.19 19.53
N VAL A 821 -0.17 38.51 20.80
CA VAL A 821 0.67 39.65 21.18
C VAL A 821 2.13 39.22 21.05
N GLY A 822 2.91 39.96 20.26
CA GLY A 822 4.32 39.64 20.04
C GLY A 822 5.17 39.71 21.31
N SER A 823 6.27 38.95 21.32
CA SER A 823 7.26 38.92 22.41
C SER A 823 8.42 39.89 22.16
N ASN A 824 9.11 40.29 23.22
CA ASN A 824 10.39 40.99 23.09
C ASN A 824 11.42 40.04 22.44
N VAL A 825 11.96 40.43 21.28
CA VAL A 825 12.95 39.63 20.53
C VAL A 825 14.36 40.19 20.67
N ILE A 826 14.52 41.52 20.82
CA ILE A 826 15.79 42.17 21.17
C ILE A 826 15.55 43.58 21.72
N GLY A 827 16.06 43.88 22.91
CA GLY A 827 16.04 45.24 23.48
C GLY A 827 14.61 45.78 23.70
N ASN A 828 14.16 46.66 22.82
CA ASN A 828 12.79 47.21 22.80
C ASN A 828 11.96 46.76 21.57
N VAL A 829 12.50 45.84 20.76
CA VAL A 829 11.84 45.29 19.57
C VAL A 829 10.89 44.17 19.96
N ILE A 830 9.66 44.25 19.47
CA ILE A 830 8.61 43.27 19.68
C ILE A 830 8.23 42.66 18.32
N ALA A 831 8.19 41.34 18.24
CA ALA A 831 7.73 40.62 17.06
C ALA A 831 6.94 39.38 17.49
N SER A 832 5.93 38.99 16.70
CA SER A 832 5.23 37.71 16.91
C SER A 832 6.06 36.51 16.44
N GLY A 833 7.05 36.75 15.58
CA GLY A 833 7.81 35.72 14.88
C GLY A 833 7.00 35.08 13.76
N LEU A 834 7.71 34.43 12.84
CA LEU A 834 7.08 33.69 11.75
C LEU A 834 6.52 32.33 12.22
N MET A 835 5.49 31.86 11.53
CA MET A 835 5.01 30.49 11.56
C MET A 835 4.59 30.06 10.14
N PRO A 836 4.67 28.75 9.79
CA PRO A 836 4.30 28.27 8.46
C PRO A 836 2.81 28.51 8.19
N THR A 837 2.47 28.80 6.94
CA THR A 837 1.09 28.73 6.44
C THR A 837 0.72 27.32 5.97
N HIS A 838 1.74 26.58 5.54
CA HIS A 838 1.71 25.21 5.03
C HIS A 838 3.10 24.58 5.21
N ASN A 839 3.18 23.27 5.45
CA ASN A 839 4.47 22.58 5.59
C ASN A 839 4.92 21.98 4.25
N PHE A 840 6.22 22.01 3.96
CA PHE A 840 6.78 21.43 2.74
C PHE A 840 7.93 20.46 3.04
N VAL A 841 7.97 19.37 2.27
CA VAL A 841 9.09 18.42 2.20
C VAL A 841 9.52 18.32 0.74
N LEU A 842 10.82 18.33 0.49
CA LEU A 842 11.43 18.11 -0.81
C LEU A 842 12.01 16.70 -0.85
N ILE A 843 11.85 15.98 -1.97
CA ILE A 843 12.54 14.73 -2.27
C ILE A 843 13.28 14.92 -3.58
N MET A 844 14.60 14.77 -3.53
CA MET A 844 15.53 14.97 -4.64
C MET A 844 15.68 13.67 -5.45
N ARG A 845 16.19 13.78 -6.68
CA ARG A 845 16.44 12.64 -7.59
C ARG A 845 17.53 11.68 -7.09
N ASP A 846 18.43 12.09 -6.22
CA ASP A 846 19.38 11.21 -5.53
C ASP A 846 18.80 10.53 -4.27
N GLY A 847 17.51 10.75 -3.99
CA GLY A 847 16.79 10.23 -2.83
C GLY A 847 17.07 10.97 -1.52
N ILE A 848 17.88 12.04 -1.52
CA ILE A 848 18.02 12.92 -0.35
C ILE A 848 16.72 13.72 -0.19
N SER A 849 16.34 14.03 1.05
CA SER A 849 15.12 14.78 1.34
C SER A 849 15.36 15.90 2.33
N TYR A 850 14.66 17.03 2.14
CA TYR A 850 14.72 18.20 3.00
C TYR A 850 13.35 18.52 3.58
N ARG A 851 13.26 18.83 4.88
CA ARG A 851 12.14 19.62 5.41
C ARG A 851 12.43 21.09 5.09
N VAL A 852 11.42 21.79 4.59
CA VAL A 852 11.49 23.25 4.44
C VAL A 852 11.11 23.91 5.76
N GLU A 853 12.00 24.74 6.30
CA GLU A 853 11.79 25.55 7.50
C GLU A 853 11.68 27.04 7.15
N LEU A 854 11.37 27.84 8.18
CA LEU A 854 11.18 29.28 8.04
C LEU A 854 12.50 30.00 7.68
N PRO A 855 12.44 31.11 6.93
CA PRO A 855 13.62 31.95 6.67
C PRO A 855 14.32 32.41 7.95
N HIS A 856 15.60 32.07 8.10
CA HIS A 856 16.45 32.67 9.13
C HIS A 856 16.75 34.14 8.78
N HIS A 857 16.19 35.06 9.57
CA HIS A 857 16.31 36.50 9.41
C HIS A 857 16.79 37.18 10.71
N SER A 858 17.21 38.44 10.61
CA SER A 858 17.74 39.21 11.74
C SER A 858 16.80 40.35 12.12
N TYR A 859 16.09 40.19 13.26
CA TYR A 859 15.21 41.24 13.81
C TYR A 859 15.91 42.61 13.96
N LEU A 860 17.21 42.62 14.23
CA LEU A 860 18.00 43.86 14.37
C LEU A 860 18.25 44.56 13.01
N GLU A 861 18.43 43.79 11.94
CA GLU A 861 18.62 44.34 10.58
C GLU A 861 17.30 44.71 9.91
N ASP A 862 16.24 43.98 10.23
CA ASP A 862 14.86 44.31 9.86
C ASP A 862 14.38 45.60 10.55
N GLN A 863 14.71 45.78 11.84
CA GLN A 863 14.45 47.03 12.58
C GLN A 863 15.19 48.22 11.97
N ARG A 864 16.48 48.06 11.66
CA ARG A 864 17.33 49.15 11.14
C ARG A 864 16.96 49.55 9.71
N GLN A 865 16.49 48.61 8.90
CA GLN A 865 16.21 48.81 7.48
C GLN A 865 14.92 48.05 7.08
N PRO A 866 13.73 48.52 7.52
CA PRO A 866 12.47 47.90 7.15
C PRO A 866 12.14 48.13 5.66
N GLY A 867 11.29 47.28 5.09
CA GLY A 867 10.95 47.28 3.67
C GLY A 867 10.97 45.87 3.09
N HIS A 868 11.19 45.78 1.78
CA HIS A 868 11.41 44.50 1.10
C HIS A 868 12.82 43.98 1.39
N LYS A 869 12.94 42.68 1.67
CA LYS A 869 14.19 42.00 2.00
C LYS A 869 14.36 40.80 1.07
N THR A 870 15.61 40.57 0.67
CA THR A 870 16.06 39.34 0.00
C THR A 870 17.34 38.88 0.69
N LEU A 871 17.41 37.60 1.07
CA LEU A 871 18.60 37.02 1.71
C LEU A 871 18.80 35.55 1.35
N LEU A 872 20.05 35.08 1.41
CA LEU A 872 20.37 33.65 1.27
C LEU A 872 20.14 32.93 2.60
N THR A 873 19.41 31.81 2.56
CA THR A 873 19.05 31.04 3.75
C THR A 873 19.08 29.52 3.49
N PRO A 874 20.26 28.94 3.16
CA PRO A 874 20.39 27.50 2.94
C PRO A 874 19.95 26.66 4.15
N ARG A 875 19.99 27.23 5.37
CA ARG A 875 19.52 26.60 6.61
C ARG A 875 18.00 26.37 6.67
N SER A 876 17.22 27.04 5.82
CA SER A 876 15.79 26.74 5.66
C SER A 876 15.53 25.42 4.93
N LEU A 877 16.56 24.72 4.44
CA LEU A 877 16.48 23.31 4.08
C LEU A 877 17.17 22.48 5.16
N VAL A 878 16.39 21.70 5.91
CA VAL A 878 16.90 20.77 6.93
C VAL A 878 16.86 19.36 6.37
N GLU A 879 18.03 18.77 6.18
CA GLU A 879 18.16 17.40 5.66
C GLU A 879 17.47 16.39 6.59
N ARG A 880 16.67 15.50 6.02
CA ARG A 880 15.94 14.43 6.71
C ARG A 880 16.78 13.18 6.63
N THR A 881 16.87 12.44 7.74
CA THR A 881 17.73 11.25 7.80
C THR A 881 17.17 10.14 6.91
N GLY A 882 18.01 9.61 6.01
CA GLY A 882 17.71 8.44 5.19
C GLY A 882 17.50 8.76 3.72
N HIS A 883 17.27 7.70 2.93
CA HIS A 883 16.92 7.83 1.51
C HIS A 883 15.41 7.65 1.32
N TYR A 884 14.84 8.47 0.45
CA TYR A 884 13.40 8.62 0.19
C TYR A 884 13.07 8.25 -1.26
N LEU A 885 11.86 7.72 -1.49
CA LEU A 885 11.45 7.18 -2.79
C LEU A 885 10.95 8.29 -3.72
N MET A 886 11.56 8.42 -4.88
CA MET A 886 11.08 9.31 -5.94
C MET A 886 9.81 8.74 -6.59
N GLN A 887 8.71 9.50 -6.56
CA GLN A 887 7.47 9.14 -7.24
C GLN A 887 7.38 9.89 -8.58
N GLN A 888 7.13 9.17 -9.67
CA GLN A 888 6.92 9.75 -10.99
C GLN A 888 5.45 10.21 -11.17
N PRO A 889 5.18 11.30 -11.92
CA PRO A 889 3.83 11.80 -12.14
C PRO A 889 3.00 10.83 -12.99
N ALA A 890 1.67 10.98 -12.93
CA ALA A 890 0.77 10.16 -13.73
C ALA A 890 1.01 10.35 -15.24
N ALA A 891 0.85 9.27 -16.00
CA ALA A 891 0.69 9.36 -17.45
C ALA A 891 -0.81 9.39 -17.80
N HIS A 892 -1.16 10.16 -18.83
CA HIS A 892 -2.48 10.08 -19.45
C HIS A 892 -2.66 8.72 -20.17
N PRO A 893 -3.91 8.25 -20.35
CA PRO A 893 -4.17 7.11 -21.22
C PRO A 893 -3.56 7.32 -22.62
N PRO A 894 -2.94 6.29 -23.24
CA PRO A 894 -2.33 6.41 -24.56
C PRO A 894 -3.32 6.89 -25.62
N THR A 895 -2.94 7.94 -26.36
CA THR A 895 -3.64 8.36 -27.56
C THR A 895 -3.07 7.58 -28.74
N VAL A 896 -3.80 6.54 -29.15
CA VAL A 896 -3.41 5.70 -30.30
C VAL A 896 -3.65 6.49 -31.59
N LEU A 897 -2.58 6.69 -32.35
CA LEU A 897 -2.61 7.37 -33.65
C LEU A 897 -3.10 6.44 -34.76
N LYS A 898 -3.39 6.99 -35.94
CA LYS A 898 -3.81 6.18 -37.10
C LYS A 898 -2.60 5.52 -37.77
N PRO A 899 -2.75 4.34 -38.43
CA PRO A 899 -1.71 3.69 -39.23
C PRO A 899 -1.54 4.36 -40.60
N GLN A 900 -1.26 5.66 -40.60
CA GLN A 900 -1.00 6.49 -41.77
C GLN A 900 -0.22 7.73 -41.33
N ASP A 901 0.47 8.36 -42.29
CA ASP A 901 1.18 9.60 -42.00
C ASP A 901 0.21 10.70 -41.52
N LEU A 902 0.60 11.42 -40.46
CA LEU A 902 -0.27 12.35 -39.75
C LEU A 902 0.52 13.46 -39.04
N ARG A 903 0.04 14.69 -39.18
CA ARG A 903 0.46 15.84 -38.37
C ARG A 903 -0.28 15.88 -37.03
N VAL A 904 0.43 16.15 -35.94
CA VAL A 904 -0.11 16.22 -34.57
C VAL A 904 0.33 17.52 -33.88
N ASP A 905 -0.58 18.48 -33.79
CA ASP A 905 -0.36 19.77 -33.11
C ASP A 905 -0.76 19.70 -31.62
N ILE A 906 0.21 19.84 -30.72
CA ILE A 906 -0.02 19.80 -29.28
C ILE A 906 -0.13 21.23 -28.75
N GLN A 907 -1.29 21.55 -28.17
CA GLN A 907 -1.62 22.89 -27.71
C GLN A 907 -0.96 23.21 -26.37
N ALA A 908 -0.58 24.48 -26.17
CA ALA A 908 -0.08 24.98 -24.90
C ALA A 908 -1.20 24.98 -23.84
N ALA A 909 -1.15 24.02 -22.91
CA ALA A 909 -2.10 23.90 -21.80
C ALA A 909 -1.39 23.34 -20.54
N PRO A 910 -1.86 23.65 -19.32
CA PRO A 910 -1.36 23.01 -18.11
C PRO A 910 -1.56 21.49 -18.17
N GLN A 911 -0.47 20.73 -18.16
CA GLN A 911 -0.52 19.27 -18.19
C GLN A 911 -0.77 18.72 -16.78
N THR A 912 -1.82 17.92 -16.60
CA THR A 912 -2.09 17.23 -15.33
C THR A 912 -1.36 15.88 -15.21
N GLY A 913 -0.78 15.40 -16.31
CA GLY A 913 0.11 14.24 -16.38
C GLY A 913 0.89 14.22 -17.70
N ILE A 914 1.76 13.22 -17.88
CA ILE A 914 2.54 13.00 -19.11
C ILE A 914 1.57 12.66 -20.25
N LEU A 915 1.61 13.40 -21.36
CA LEU A 915 0.87 13.04 -22.58
C LEU A 915 1.53 11.82 -23.23
N VAL A 916 0.75 10.82 -23.63
CA VAL A 916 1.27 9.59 -24.26
C VAL A 916 0.67 9.45 -25.67
N LEU A 917 1.54 9.37 -26.68
CA LEU A 917 1.16 9.07 -28.06
C LEU A 917 1.63 7.66 -28.42
N GLU A 918 0.71 6.82 -28.89
CA GLU A 918 1.01 5.46 -29.33
C GLU A 918 0.92 5.37 -30.86
N GLY A 919 2.07 5.13 -31.50
CA GLY A 919 2.21 4.99 -32.95
C GLY A 919 1.79 3.62 -33.47
N GLN A 920 1.56 3.56 -34.78
CA GLN A 920 1.11 2.36 -35.52
C GLN A 920 1.99 2.11 -36.77
N ALA A 921 3.32 2.20 -36.62
CA ALA A 921 4.31 1.97 -37.68
C ALA A 921 4.17 2.90 -38.91
N ALA A 922 3.91 4.19 -38.66
CA ALA A 922 3.81 5.25 -39.68
C ALA A 922 4.67 6.47 -39.32
N THR A 923 4.65 7.52 -40.15
CA THR A 923 5.39 8.77 -39.90
C THR A 923 4.50 9.83 -39.25
N TYR A 924 4.94 10.41 -38.14
CA TYR A 924 4.17 11.40 -37.38
C TYR A 924 4.94 12.71 -37.25
N ASP A 925 4.37 13.78 -37.80
CA ASP A 925 4.90 15.14 -37.71
C ASP A 925 4.34 15.82 -36.46
N ILE A 926 5.12 15.81 -35.38
CA ILE A 926 4.72 16.30 -34.06
C ILE A 926 5.13 17.78 -33.93
N HIS A 927 4.15 18.63 -33.65
CA HIS A 927 4.34 20.05 -33.35
C HIS A 927 4.05 20.30 -31.85
N PRO A 928 5.04 20.10 -30.96
CA PRO A 928 4.88 20.31 -29.52
C PRO A 928 4.80 21.80 -29.16
N ALA A 929 3.99 22.18 -28.17
CA ALA A 929 4.13 23.47 -27.50
C ALA A 929 5.33 23.48 -26.54
N ALA A 930 5.83 24.66 -26.16
CA ALA A 930 6.80 24.79 -25.07
C ALA A 930 6.23 24.27 -23.73
N ASP A 931 7.11 23.83 -22.83
CA ASP A 931 6.77 23.26 -21.51
C ASP A 931 5.85 22.01 -21.58
N THR A 932 5.89 21.30 -22.72
CA THR A 932 5.19 20.02 -22.93
C THR A 932 6.10 18.85 -22.58
N ILE A 933 5.56 17.89 -21.81
CA ILE A 933 6.14 16.56 -21.60
C ILE A 933 5.33 15.52 -22.36
N LEU A 934 6.02 14.70 -23.15
CA LEU A 934 5.48 13.67 -24.02
C LEU A 934 6.12 12.32 -23.73
N ARG A 935 5.38 11.24 -23.97
CA ARG A 935 5.92 9.90 -24.19
C ARG A 935 5.53 9.43 -25.58
N LEU A 936 6.51 8.96 -26.34
CA LEU A 936 6.33 8.40 -27.68
C LEU A 936 6.69 6.91 -27.62
N SER A 937 5.85 6.07 -28.24
CA SER A 937 6.07 4.63 -28.33
C SER A 937 5.20 4.02 -29.41
N THR A 938 5.64 2.94 -30.04
CA THR A 938 4.83 2.07 -30.89
C THR A 938 4.33 0.89 -30.07
N SER A 939 3.10 0.44 -30.33
CA SER A 939 2.55 -0.75 -29.65
C SER A 939 3.45 -1.96 -29.84
N VAL A 940 3.82 -2.69 -28.78
CA VAL A 940 4.79 -3.80 -28.83
C VAL A 940 4.40 -4.87 -29.87
N ALA A 941 3.11 -5.16 -30.00
CA ALA A 941 2.60 -6.12 -30.98
C ALA A 941 2.81 -5.65 -32.44
N ILE A 942 2.75 -4.34 -32.69
CA ILE A 942 2.95 -3.73 -34.01
C ILE A 942 4.43 -3.56 -34.31
N ALA A 943 5.20 -3.11 -33.32
CA ALA A 943 6.65 -3.00 -33.41
C ALA A 943 7.27 -4.33 -33.85
N ALA A 944 6.85 -5.45 -33.24
CA ALA A 944 7.33 -6.78 -33.57
C ALA A 944 6.81 -7.35 -34.91
N ALA A 945 5.69 -6.85 -35.44
CA ALA A 945 5.04 -7.39 -36.64
C ALA A 945 5.32 -6.58 -37.92
N ILE A 946 5.48 -5.25 -37.81
CA ILE A 946 5.54 -4.29 -38.92
C ILE A 946 6.77 -3.38 -38.78
N GLY A 947 7.11 -2.97 -37.55
CA GLY A 947 8.21 -2.05 -37.24
C GLY A 947 7.79 -0.91 -36.31
N THR A 948 8.75 -0.10 -35.88
CA THR A 948 8.49 1.09 -35.05
C THR A 948 8.06 2.30 -35.89
N SER A 949 7.53 3.32 -35.23
CA SER A 949 7.06 4.53 -35.90
C SER A 949 8.21 5.53 -36.09
N THR A 950 8.04 6.44 -37.05
CA THR A 950 8.96 7.57 -37.25
C THR A 950 8.33 8.83 -36.67
N TRP A 951 9.05 9.53 -35.80
CA TRP A 951 8.57 10.74 -35.11
C TRP A 951 9.43 11.94 -35.53
N ASN A 952 8.83 12.85 -36.30
CA ASN A 952 9.45 14.09 -36.73
C ASN A 952 9.02 15.21 -35.77
N ILE A 953 9.93 15.73 -34.95
CA ILE A 953 9.68 16.78 -33.98
C ILE A 953 9.98 18.13 -34.61
N HIS A 954 8.95 18.93 -34.86
CA HIS A 954 9.06 20.25 -35.48
C HIS A 954 9.12 21.36 -34.43
N THR A 955 10.02 22.34 -34.62
CA THR A 955 10.23 23.43 -33.64
C THR A 955 10.11 24.84 -34.25
N GLN A 956 9.80 24.94 -35.55
CA GLN A 956 9.75 26.21 -36.29
C GLN A 956 8.62 27.15 -35.82
N HIS A 957 7.62 26.63 -35.12
CA HIS A 957 6.49 27.40 -34.56
C HIS A 957 6.71 27.87 -33.11
N LEU A 958 7.81 27.48 -32.47
CA LEU A 958 8.14 27.90 -31.11
C LEU A 958 8.65 29.36 -31.09
N SER A 959 8.40 30.05 -29.98
CA SER A 959 8.95 31.41 -29.74
C SER A 959 10.42 31.38 -29.31
N GLU A 960 10.89 30.24 -28.82
CA GLU A 960 12.31 29.96 -28.54
C GLU A 960 12.97 29.48 -29.85
N THR A 961 14.12 30.06 -30.20
CA THR A 961 14.90 29.62 -31.37
C THR A 961 15.68 28.36 -31.02
N ILE A 962 15.17 27.19 -31.41
CA ILE A 962 15.79 25.90 -31.14
C ILE A 962 16.95 25.67 -32.12
N GLY A 963 18.17 25.75 -31.60
CA GLY A 963 19.42 25.27 -32.20
C GLY A 963 19.89 23.92 -31.65
N ARG A 964 21.09 23.48 -32.05
CA ARG A 964 21.67 22.17 -31.64
C ARG A 964 21.98 22.08 -30.14
N GLU A 965 22.37 23.19 -29.53
CA GLU A 965 22.66 23.36 -28.11
C GLU A 965 21.44 23.15 -27.18
N HIS A 966 20.24 23.22 -27.78
CA HIS A 966 18.94 22.97 -27.15
C HIS A 966 18.49 21.50 -27.27
N ILE A 967 19.13 20.68 -28.11
CA ILE A 967 18.80 19.26 -28.29
C ILE A 967 19.75 18.41 -27.45
N ARG A 968 19.23 17.67 -26.46
CA ARG A 968 20.03 16.86 -25.53
C ARG A 968 19.39 15.50 -25.29
N LEU A 969 20.16 14.43 -25.42
CA LEU A 969 19.73 13.07 -25.17
C LEU A 969 20.43 12.55 -23.90
N SER A 970 19.67 11.93 -23.00
CA SER A 970 20.18 11.32 -21.78
C SER A 970 19.39 10.05 -21.47
N GLY A 971 19.96 8.88 -21.78
CA GLY A 971 19.21 7.62 -21.80
C GLY A 971 17.99 7.72 -22.71
N ALA A 972 16.81 7.35 -22.20
CA ALA A 972 15.54 7.46 -22.91
C ALA A 972 14.86 8.85 -22.78
N GLN A 973 15.56 9.89 -22.32
CA GLN A 973 15.03 11.26 -22.25
C GLN A 973 15.66 12.15 -23.33
N LEU A 974 14.84 12.63 -24.26
CA LEU A 974 15.20 13.61 -25.28
C LEU A 974 14.62 14.98 -24.89
N TRP A 975 15.50 15.95 -24.69
CA TRP A 975 15.17 17.35 -24.42
C TRP A 975 15.33 18.17 -25.71
N VAL A 976 14.35 19.04 -25.99
CA VAL A 976 14.34 19.95 -27.14
C VAL A 976 13.91 21.34 -26.65
N GLY A 977 14.87 22.16 -26.22
CA GLY A 977 14.58 23.39 -25.47
C GLY A 977 13.79 23.07 -24.19
N HIS A 978 12.68 23.77 -23.97
CA HIS A 978 11.74 23.50 -22.87
C HIS A 978 10.74 22.34 -23.14
N ILE A 979 11.09 21.35 -23.97
CA ILE A 979 10.23 20.18 -24.25
C ILE A 979 10.95 18.90 -23.81
N LEU A 980 10.23 18.03 -23.10
CA LEU A 980 10.71 16.71 -22.69
C LEU A 980 9.97 15.61 -23.46
N ILE A 981 10.72 14.76 -24.15
CA ILE A 981 10.24 13.59 -24.87
C ILE A 981 10.83 12.35 -24.21
N LEU A 982 9.95 11.53 -23.62
CA LEU A 982 10.25 10.24 -23.04
C LEU A 982 10.10 9.16 -24.12
N LEU A 983 11.19 8.47 -24.41
CA LEU A 983 11.25 7.37 -25.39
C LEU A 983 11.15 6.01 -24.67
N PRO A 984 10.92 4.90 -25.39
CA PRO A 984 10.93 3.57 -24.78
C PRO A 984 12.34 3.24 -24.26
N ASN A 985 12.47 2.93 -22.97
CA ASN A 985 13.77 2.57 -22.39
C ASN A 985 13.98 1.06 -22.41
N ASP A 986 15.11 0.59 -22.95
CA ASP A 986 15.44 -0.83 -23.01
C ASP A 986 16.56 -1.21 -22.04
N GLU A 987 16.17 -1.58 -20.82
CA GLU A 987 17.12 -2.14 -19.84
C GLU A 987 17.29 -3.66 -19.96
N THR A 988 16.72 -4.28 -21.02
CA THR A 988 16.66 -5.74 -21.22
C THR A 988 17.29 -6.23 -22.52
N GLY A 989 17.40 -5.38 -23.55
CA GLY A 989 17.93 -5.70 -24.88
C GLY A 989 16.88 -6.21 -25.88
N ASP A 990 15.58 -6.06 -25.59
CA ASP A 990 14.45 -6.59 -26.37
C ASP A 990 13.45 -5.51 -26.87
N ALA A 991 13.58 -4.24 -26.46
CA ALA A 991 12.62 -3.20 -26.81
C ALA A 991 13.04 -2.46 -28.10
N LEU A 992 12.21 -2.59 -29.14
CA LEU A 992 12.45 -1.99 -30.44
C LEU A 992 12.43 -0.45 -30.34
N MET A 993 13.51 0.18 -30.80
CA MET A 993 13.71 1.63 -30.70
C MET A 993 12.85 2.41 -31.72
N GLU A 994 12.32 3.54 -31.29
CA GLU A 994 11.60 4.47 -32.18
C GLU A 994 12.59 5.23 -33.08
N THR A 995 12.20 5.50 -34.33
CA THR A 995 12.98 6.41 -35.19
C THR A 995 12.59 7.85 -34.87
N VAL A 996 13.47 8.63 -34.24
CA VAL A 996 13.16 10.02 -33.84
C VAL A 996 14.07 11.01 -34.54
N ARG A 997 13.48 12.10 -35.05
CA ARG A 997 14.15 13.16 -35.80
C ARG A 997 13.70 14.51 -35.27
N VAL A 998 14.61 15.45 -35.07
CA VAL A 998 14.31 16.80 -34.59
C VAL A 998 14.67 17.83 -35.65
N PHE A 999 13.71 18.66 -36.03
CA PHE A 999 13.93 19.76 -36.96
C PHE A 999 14.06 21.08 -36.19
N THR A 1000 15.21 21.74 -36.30
CA THR A 1000 15.50 23.04 -35.66
C THR A 1000 14.63 24.17 -36.21
N SER A 1001 14.63 25.33 -35.54
CA SER A 1001 13.96 26.54 -36.05
C SER A 1001 14.55 27.03 -37.39
N SER A 1002 15.81 26.69 -37.70
CA SER A 1002 16.44 26.92 -39.02
C SER A 1002 16.10 25.83 -40.07
N GLY A 1003 15.45 24.74 -39.67
CA GLY A 1003 15.10 23.62 -40.55
C GLY A 1003 16.24 22.62 -40.80
N HIS A 1004 17.28 22.59 -39.97
CA HIS A 1004 18.24 21.47 -39.97
C HIS A 1004 17.62 20.26 -39.28
N ARG A 1005 17.92 19.05 -39.75
CA ARG A 1005 17.44 17.80 -39.15
C ARG A 1005 18.55 17.13 -38.35
N TYR A 1006 18.21 16.77 -37.13
CA TYR A 1006 19.02 15.95 -36.25
C TYR A 1006 18.36 14.60 -36.05
N ASP A 1007 19.07 13.52 -36.38
CA ASP A 1007 18.61 12.16 -36.16
C ASP A 1007 19.08 11.70 -34.77
N ILE A 1008 18.19 11.03 -34.03
CA ILE A 1008 18.39 10.68 -32.62
C ILE A 1008 18.69 9.18 -32.51
N GLU A 1009 19.92 8.83 -32.17
CA GLU A 1009 20.35 7.45 -31.99
C GLU A 1009 20.38 7.08 -30.51
N GLN A 1010 19.26 6.53 -30.03
CA GLN A 1010 19.07 6.23 -28.61
C GLN A 1010 20.07 5.20 -28.07
N GLU A 1011 20.35 4.14 -28.83
CA GLU A 1011 21.27 3.05 -28.43
C GLU A 1011 22.69 3.55 -28.12
N PHE A 1012 23.15 4.56 -28.85
CA PHE A 1012 24.48 5.14 -28.71
C PHE A 1012 24.49 6.43 -27.87
N ALA A 1013 23.30 6.91 -27.46
CA ALA A 1013 23.08 8.22 -26.86
C ALA A 1013 23.62 9.40 -27.70
N VAL A 1014 23.48 9.31 -29.04
CA VAL A 1014 24.01 10.30 -30.00
C VAL A 1014 22.90 11.13 -30.66
N VAL A 1015 23.22 12.39 -30.98
CA VAL A 1015 22.39 13.31 -31.77
C VAL A 1015 23.22 13.72 -33.00
N LEU A 1016 22.87 13.19 -34.17
CA LEU A 1016 23.60 13.35 -35.43
C LEU A 1016 23.00 14.47 -36.29
N LEU A 1017 23.80 15.42 -36.78
CA LEU A 1017 23.37 16.27 -37.90
C LEU A 1017 23.21 15.42 -39.16
N ALA A 1018 22.00 15.34 -39.70
CA ALA A 1018 21.67 14.52 -40.86
C ALA A 1018 21.19 15.34 -42.08
N GLU A 1019 20.68 16.55 -41.87
CA GLU A 1019 20.21 17.44 -42.94
C GLU A 1019 20.47 18.91 -42.62
N ILE A 1020 20.97 19.68 -43.59
CA ILE A 1020 21.13 21.13 -43.51
C ILE A 1020 20.21 21.79 -44.53
N ASN A 1021 19.20 22.52 -44.06
CA ASN A 1021 18.50 23.51 -44.86
C ASN A 1021 19.45 24.64 -45.33
N ALA A 1022 19.81 24.64 -46.62
CA ALA A 1022 20.66 25.65 -47.23
C ALA A 1022 20.07 27.07 -47.19
N GLN A 1023 18.73 27.22 -47.15
CA GLN A 1023 18.06 28.53 -47.13
C GLN A 1023 18.23 29.28 -45.81
N ALA A 1024 18.71 28.62 -44.74
CA ALA A 1024 19.09 29.27 -43.50
C ALA A 1024 20.40 30.08 -43.61
N TYR A 1025 21.16 29.91 -44.71
CA TYR A 1025 22.47 30.53 -44.91
C TYR A 1025 22.44 31.58 -46.03
N SER A 1026 23.30 32.60 -45.92
CA SER A 1026 23.42 33.69 -46.90
C SER A 1026 24.22 33.31 -48.15
N SER A 1027 25.04 32.27 -48.09
CA SER A 1027 25.89 31.77 -49.17
C SER A 1027 26.33 30.32 -48.91
N ILE A 1028 26.90 29.66 -49.92
CA ILE A 1028 27.43 28.30 -49.78
C ILE A 1028 28.69 28.29 -48.90
N ASP A 1029 29.52 29.34 -48.97
CA ASP A 1029 30.64 29.55 -48.03
C ASP A 1029 30.17 29.63 -46.57
N ALA A 1030 28.99 30.22 -46.32
CA ALA A 1030 28.41 30.26 -44.97
C ALA A 1030 27.92 28.87 -44.51
N ILE A 1031 27.44 28.00 -45.44
CA ILE A 1031 27.14 26.59 -45.14
C ILE A 1031 28.45 25.85 -44.77
N GLN A 1032 29.50 25.98 -45.58
CA GLN A 1032 30.81 25.38 -45.31
C GLN A 1032 31.39 25.84 -43.96
N ALA A 1033 31.25 27.13 -43.62
CA ALA A 1033 31.65 27.67 -42.33
C ALA A 1033 30.81 27.12 -41.17
N GLY A 1034 29.50 26.93 -41.35
CA GLY A 1034 28.61 26.29 -40.39
C GLY A 1034 28.99 24.83 -40.10
N ILE A 1035 29.21 24.04 -41.16
CA ILE A 1035 29.71 22.66 -41.07
C ILE A 1035 31.07 22.62 -40.35
N SER A 1036 31.97 23.55 -40.68
CA SER A 1036 33.29 23.65 -40.04
C SER A 1036 33.19 23.97 -38.54
N LEU A 1037 32.24 24.82 -38.14
CA LEU A 1037 31.98 25.16 -36.74
C LEU A 1037 31.40 23.97 -35.96
N HIS A 1038 30.44 23.27 -36.55
CA HIS A 1038 29.85 22.03 -36.01
C HIS A 1038 30.94 21.00 -35.70
N ARG A 1039 31.86 20.78 -36.66
CA ARG A 1039 33.02 19.89 -36.48
C ARG A 1039 34.00 20.39 -35.41
N GLN A 1040 34.26 21.70 -35.32
CA GLN A 1040 35.10 22.28 -34.26
C GLN A 1040 34.51 22.11 -32.85
N GLY A 1041 33.18 22.01 -32.74
CA GLY A 1041 32.48 21.63 -31.50
C GLY A 1041 32.59 20.15 -31.13
N ASN A 1042 33.22 19.31 -31.98
CA ASN A 1042 33.16 17.85 -31.93
C ASN A 1042 31.72 17.31 -31.95
N GLU A 1043 30.79 18.01 -32.60
CA GLU A 1043 29.40 17.60 -32.67
C GLU A 1043 29.19 16.54 -33.77
N PRO A 1044 28.52 15.39 -33.47
CA PRO A 1044 28.33 14.32 -34.45
C PRO A 1044 27.48 14.71 -35.66
N MET A 1045 27.74 14.06 -36.80
CA MET A 1045 27.00 14.16 -38.05
C MET A 1045 27.01 12.83 -38.80
N THR A 1046 26.05 12.59 -39.69
CA THR A 1046 26.03 11.40 -40.54
C THR A 1046 27.20 11.41 -41.54
N ASP A 1047 27.60 10.23 -42.03
CA ASP A 1047 28.63 10.10 -43.08
C ASP A 1047 28.29 10.94 -44.31
N LEU A 1048 27.00 10.98 -44.68
CA LEU A 1048 26.45 11.82 -45.74
C LEU A 1048 25.37 12.72 -45.15
N VAL A 1049 25.64 14.02 -45.06
CA VAL A 1049 24.69 15.04 -44.58
C VAL A 1049 23.96 15.62 -45.78
N LEU A 1050 22.62 15.48 -45.83
CA LEU A 1050 21.81 16.01 -46.94
C LEU A 1050 21.77 17.54 -46.89
N ILE A 1051 22.11 18.22 -47.99
CA ILE A 1051 22.07 19.69 -48.05
C ILE A 1051 20.82 20.12 -48.82
N ARG A 1052 19.68 20.14 -48.11
CA ARG A 1052 18.37 20.42 -48.68
C ARG A 1052 18.29 21.87 -49.19
N HIS A 1053 17.63 22.05 -50.34
CA HIS A 1053 17.55 23.32 -51.07
C HIS A 1053 18.89 23.83 -51.64
N LEU A 1054 19.90 22.97 -51.79
CA LEU A 1054 21.06 23.22 -52.65
C LEU A 1054 20.92 22.41 -53.95
N GLN A 1055 21.21 23.04 -55.08
CA GLN A 1055 21.08 22.45 -56.42
C GLN A 1055 22.32 22.76 -57.26
N LEU A 1056 22.67 21.88 -58.21
CA LEU A 1056 23.67 22.22 -59.23
C LEU A 1056 23.09 23.28 -60.18
N ARG A 1057 23.97 23.99 -60.88
CA ARG A 1057 23.57 24.98 -61.90
C ARG A 1057 23.15 24.35 -63.22
N ASP A 1058 23.55 23.11 -63.47
CA ASP A 1058 23.34 22.33 -64.69
C ASP A 1058 22.36 21.17 -64.53
N ASP A 1059 22.04 20.74 -63.30
CA ASP A 1059 21.12 19.64 -62.99
C ASP A 1059 20.40 19.88 -61.63
N ASP A 1060 19.08 19.93 -61.63
CA ASP A 1060 18.24 20.10 -60.43
C ASP A 1060 17.59 18.79 -59.95
N SER A 1061 17.86 17.66 -60.63
CA SER A 1061 17.19 16.37 -60.41
C SER A 1061 17.81 15.48 -59.33
N LYS A 1062 18.99 15.84 -58.81
CA LYS A 1062 19.78 15.07 -57.85
C LYS A 1062 20.03 15.84 -56.57
N ALA A 1063 19.92 15.16 -55.42
CA ALA A 1063 20.28 15.75 -54.13
C ALA A 1063 21.80 15.90 -53.96
N ILE A 1064 22.20 16.98 -53.28
CA ILE A 1064 23.60 17.26 -52.90
C ILE A 1064 23.80 16.91 -51.43
N TYR A 1065 24.92 16.26 -51.14
CA TYR A 1065 25.33 15.86 -49.80
C TYR A 1065 26.71 16.43 -49.48
N TYR A 1066 26.98 16.66 -48.19
CA TYR A 1066 28.32 16.81 -47.66
C TYR A 1066 28.78 15.47 -47.08
N ASP A 1067 29.88 14.94 -47.60
CA ASP A 1067 30.55 13.75 -47.06
C ASP A 1067 31.43 14.20 -45.88
N SER A 1068 31.03 13.80 -44.67
CA SER A 1068 31.70 14.21 -43.43
C SER A 1068 33.03 13.49 -43.19
N VAL A 1069 33.26 12.36 -43.89
CA VAL A 1069 34.46 11.53 -43.79
C VAL A 1069 35.51 11.96 -44.82
N ALA A 1070 35.09 12.26 -46.06
CA ALA A 1070 35.94 12.82 -47.11
C ALA A 1070 36.12 14.34 -47.01
N GLU A 1071 35.32 14.99 -46.16
CA GLU A 1071 35.25 16.45 -45.94
C GLU A 1071 34.84 17.28 -47.18
N ASP A 1072 34.10 16.67 -48.11
CA ASP A 1072 33.88 17.19 -49.47
C ASP A 1072 32.41 17.12 -49.91
N TRP A 1073 32.07 17.82 -50.99
CA TRP A 1073 30.72 17.87 -51.55
C TRP A 1073 30.52 16.77 -52.59
N THR A 1074 29.39 16.07 -52.50
CA THR A 1074 29.09 14.90 -53.32
C THR A 1074 27.62 14.88 -53.79
N LEU A 1075 27.32 14.02 -54.76
CA LEU A 1075 26.06 14.02 -55.51
C LEU A 1075 25.35 12.67 -55.43
N GLU A 1076 24.02 12.69 -55.32
CA GLU A 1076 23.18 11.51 -55.25
C GLU A 1076 23.45 10.52 -56.40
N GLY A 1077 23.81 9.29 -56.03
CA GLY A 1077 24.13 8.21 -56.96
C GLY A 1077 25.46 8.36 -57.73
N ASP A 1078 26.26 9.40 -57.44
CA ASP A 1078 27.62 9.58 -57.95
C ASP A 1078 28.54 10.04 -56.82
N TRP A 1079 28.63 9.19 -55.78
CA TRP A 1079 29.27 9.50 -54.50
C TRP A 1079 30.77 9.84 -54.59
N SER A 1080 31.40 9.54 -55.74
CA SER A 1080 32.82 9.87 -56.02
C SER A 1080 33.03 11.21 -56.72
N ARG A 1081 31.97 11.87 -57.19
CA ARG A 1081 32.06 13.17 -57.88
C ARG A 1081 32.27 14.29 -56.85
N LYS A 1082 33.47 14.85 -56.84
CA LYS A 1082 33.75 16.13 -56.17
C LYS A 1082 32.96 17.25 -56.83
N LEU A 1083 32.27 18.06 -56.04
CA LEU A 1083 31.57 19.27 -56.49
C LEU A 1083 32.31 20.51 -56.00
N HIS A 1084 32.45 21.52 -56.86
CA HIS A 1084 33.00 22.81 -56.45
C HIS A 1084 31.88 23.78 -56.06
N LEU A 1085 32.16 24.71 -55.14
CA LEU A 1085 31.18 25.71 -54.67
C LEU A 1085 30.58 26.53 -55.81
N GLU A 1086 31.32 26.71 -56.92
CA GLU A 1086 30.85 27.40 -58.11
C GLU A 1086 29.84 26.60 -58.94
N ASP A 1087 29.83 25.26 -58.86
CA ASP A 1087 28.87 24.39 -59.57
C ASP A 1087 27.46 24.46 -58.95
N MET A 1088 27.36 24.99 -57.73
CA MET A 1088 26.18 24.92 -56.88
C MET A 1088 25.50 26.29 -56.70
N HIS A 1089 24.22 26.26 -56.32
CA HIS A 1089 23.48 27.44 -55.88
C HIS A 1089 22.36 27.08 -54.89
N ILE A 1090 22.04 28.01 -53.98
CA ILE A 1090 20.92 27.86 -53.05
C ILE A 1090 19.61 28.11 -53.82
N ALA A 1091 18.74 27.10 -53.85
CA ALA A 1091 17.45 27.17 -54.51
C ALA A 1091 16.54 28.18 -53.77
N ARG A 1092 15.91 29.08 -54.52
CA ARG A 1092 14.93 30.02 -53.94
C ARG A 1092 13.68 29.27 -53.51
N ALA A 1093 13.12 29.62 -52.35
CA ALA A 1093 11.85 29.07 -51.90
C ALA A 1093 10.77 29.34 -52.97
N PRO A 1094 9.91 28.35 -53.31
CA PRO A 1094 8.84 28.56 -54.26
C PRO A 1094 7.87 29.61 -53.72
N VAL A 1095 7.68 30.69 -54.48
CA VAL A 1095 6.66 31.71 -54.17
C VAL A 1095 5.29 31.17 -54.57
N ASN A 1096 4.77 30.24 -53.76
CA ASN A 1096 3.35 29.88 -53.56
C ASN A 1096 3.24 28.47 -52.95
N GLU A 1097 3.31 28.38 -51.63
CA GLU A 1097 2.40 27.48 -50.89
C GLU A 1097 1.46 28.36 -50.09
N THR A 1098 0.22 28.46 -50.57
CA THR A 1098 -0.89 28.97 -49.77
C THR A 1098 -1.17 27.89 -48.72
N PRO A 1099 -1.35 28.21 -47.43
CA PRO A 1099 -1.71 27.20 -46.44
C PRO A 1099 -2.99 26.49 -46.90
N MET A 1100 -2.90 25.17 -47.03
CA MET A 1100 -4.04 24.33 -47.42
C MET A 1100 -4.97 24.20 -46.21
N ASP A 1101 -5.96 25.09 -46.15
CA ASP A 1101 -7.07 25.26 -45.19
C ASP A 1101 -6.83 25.01 -43.68
N GLN A 1102 -7.24 26.01 -42.89
CA GLN A 1102 -7.18 26.06 -41.41
C GLN A 1102 -8.18 25.12 -40.73
#